data_AF-A0A1F9EQ81-F1
#
_entry.id   AF-A0A1F9EQ81-F1
#
_cell.length_a   1.000
_cell.length_b   1.000
_cell.length_c   1.000
_cell.angle_alpha   90.00
_cell.angle_beta   90.00
_cell.angle_gamma   90.00
#
_symmetry.space_group_name_H-M   'P 1'
#
loop_
_entity.id
_entity.type
_entity.pdbx_description
1 polymer ?
#
loop_
_entity_poly.entity_id
_entity_poly.type
_entity_poly.pdbx_seq_one_letter_code
_entity_poly.pdbx_strand_id
1 'polypeptide(L)'
;MKPAAAAAALAGLWLLVRVVAIFPIVEASNDVPLYFDIAARTLEGDSPLLEYPPGVLVAVVPPFWFAHDVSSYSYAFAVWMLCWDALLVILVAALARSTSTDRGTASLRSLGAAATYTGLVALLGELPFQRYDLSVAVVLVAALLVAARGAHPAASCALLAVGAWMKIFPAALVPVVLALDLAHARSSDSWLSEASGGGRPLRRWLGRRALPAMAAFALALVVLWAPFAMHPLARSLDVFAFHSTRGVQIESVWASALLFAHHFGGAALSLEFAFGAIEARAAGADLAAAAAPIATTVLIIIALAIRARRAHHARLPATAAALALLVRGAALVLCALIIGGKVGSPQFLLWLAPVLACVCIDPSRSRATAPLCVAAFMTTGFLLTHVRPPELADDVIGSLVLMSRNIVLVALFVALLRDRDQGHSAGASGATLVRAWELARPTLLVGFVVAFSLHEVASSDFFFHQRVGLDIITSGSVPVRDAYSCTALGAPYVVHGWLSAVLLAAVDSAAGAPGVITLRLTCIIAVIAILVLALPSRLRGLPRPTLESEPRGAWLVPLLVFLALVALWQRFEDRPHLLALVPTAALAFALARFSRNGRAREIAWLPVVVAAWANLHGSALLAPALLFALAGADLAFPTRRARVIGIFPRDAMVLAGVGALCLAACALNPYGLALFRFSGGMFFGSAFIKQFVAEWTSSFANYQPGGTTAAHWIFLGIFWWQLALRWRTTTLARELVLGAVATYFSLTWSRFLADAVVLLFPSLAFGLAVIARAALPRGLIRPQWEATFGVMLATFAIVARGPEIGVRYSPALPFEEVAVLRNEGLQGCVFVDLEDGGFVLAQLAPVLRPVIDGRIDVYGEERLREYFEAHADRRALEAYLDRHRCVAVLLRREPLNRVAFDALLSSTDWRLAHDGERRALFLRAR
;
A
#
# COMPACT_ATOMS: atom_id res chain seq x y z
N MET A 1 5.99 10.27 27.72
CA MET A 1 5.76 8.80 27.83
C MET A 1 6.96 8.16 28.51
N LYS A 2 6.80 7.12 29.35
CA LYS A 2 7.95 6.33 29.83
C LYS A 2 8.59 5.60 28.63
N PRO A 3 9.92 5.42 28.56
CA PRO A 3 10.60 4.75 27.45
C PRO A 3 10.03 3.37 27.09
N ALA A 4 9.60 2.62 28.10
CA ALA A 4 8.95 1.31 27.93
C ALA A 4 7.64 1.38 27.12
N ALA A 5 6.82 2.42 27.33
CA ALA A 5 5.59 2.59 26.57
C ALA A 5 5.87 2.93 25.11
N ALA A 6 6.94 3.68 24.83
CA ALA A 6 7.35 4.02 23.47
C ALA A 6 7.91 2.80 22.72
N ALA A 7 8.69 1.96 23.39
CA ALA A 7 9.18 0.70 22.84
C ALA A 7 8.03 -0.29 22.56
N ALA A 8 7.07 -0.42 23.48
CA ALA A 8 5.87 -1.24 23.28
C ALA A 8 5.00 -0.72 22.12
N ALA A 9 4.86 0.62 22.00
CA ALA A 9 4.21 1.26 20.88
C ALA A 9 4.89 0.87 19.55
N LEU A 10 6.20 1.02 19.47
CA LEU A 10 6.95 0.66 18.28
C LEU A 10 6.84 -0.83 17.93
N ALA A 11 6.92 -1.72 18.92
CA ALA A 11 6.80 -3.16 18.70
C ALA A 11 5.41 -3.54 18.16
N GLY A 12 4.34 -2.94 18.69
CA GLY A 12 2.99 -3.15 18.19
C GLY A 12 2.78 -2.65 16.77
N LEU A 13 3.33 -1.46 16.45
CA LEU A 13 3.29 -0.91 15.07
C LEU A 13 4.06 -1.80 14.10
N TRP A 14 5.25 -2.25 14.50
CA TRP A 14 6.09 -3.15 13.70
C TRP A 14 5.37 -4.47 13.40
N LEU A 15 4.82 -5.13 14.42
CA LEU A 15 4.12 -6.39 14.25
C LEU A 15 2.90 -6.24 13.34
N LEU A 16 2.10 -5.19 13.56
CA LEU A 16 0.91 -4.92 12.75
C LEU A 16 1.25 -4.79 11.26
N VAL A 17 2.26 -3.99 10.94
CA VAL A 17 2.69 -3.74 9.56
C VAL A 17 3.21 -5.02 8.89
N ARG A 18 3.83 -5.93 9.64
CA ARG A 18 4.37 -7.19 9.09
C ARG A 18 3.35 -8.29 8.96
N VAL A 19 2.42 -8.40 9.89
CA VAL A 19 1.35 -9.42 9.83
C VAL A 19 0.54 -9.25 8.56
N VAL A 20 0.19 -8.02 8.17
CA VAL A 20 -0.55 -7.74 6.91
C VAL A 20 0.25 -8.16 5.66
N ALA A 21 1.58 -8.13 5.73
CA ALA A 21 2.46 -8.47 4.60
C ALA A 21 2.84 -9.96 4.52
N ILE A 22 2.59 -10.77 5.58
CA ILE A 22 3.00 -12.19 5.63
C ILE A 22 1.90 -13.15 5.14
N PHE A 23 0.64 -12.85 5.43
CA PHE A 23 -0.50 -13.69 5.02
C PHE A 23 -0.65 -13.97 3.50
N PRO A 24 -0.28 -13.08 2.57
CA PRO A 24 -0.45 -13.30 1.12
C PRO A 24 0.65 -14.11 0.40
N ILE A 25 1.70 -14.58 1.07
CA ILE A 25 2.97 -15.01 0.43
C ILE A 25 2.85 -16.22 -0.51
N VAL A 26 1.71 -16.91 -0.58
CA VAL A 26 1.55 -18.19 -1.30
C VAL A 26 1.45 -18.04 -2.83
N GLU A 27 1.11 -16.88 -3.40
CA GLU A 27 0.72 -16.81 -4.84
C GLU A 27 1.44 -15.79 -5.73
N ALA A 28 2.44 -15.04 -5.24
CA ALA A 28 3.13 -14.03 -6.06
C ALA A 28 4.49 -14.52 -6.61
N SER A 29 4.86 -14.06 -7.82
CA SER A 29 6.19 -14.23 -8.44
C SER A 29 7.30 -13.87 -7.44
N ASN A 30 7.91 -14.89 -6.82
CA ASN A 30 8.90 -14.73 -5.76
C ASN A 30 10.05 -15.73 -5.94
N ASP A 31 11.20 -15.44 -5.33
CA ASP A 31 12.38 -16.32 -5.36
C ASP A 31 12.27 -17.49 -4.37
N VAL A 32 11.17 -17.58 -3.62
CA VAL A 32 11.03 -18.55 -2.53
C VAL A 32 11.01 -20.00 -3.03
N PRO A 33 10.36 -20.35 -4.16
CA PRO A 33 10.53 -21.65 -4.81
C PRO A 33 11.98 -21.94 -5.22
N LEU A 34 12.72 -20.93 -5.69
CA LEU A 34 14.14 -21.07 -6.01
C LEU A 34 14.95 -21.36 -4.74
N TYR A 35 14.65 -20.71 -3.62
CA TYR A 35 15.30 -20.95 -2.34
C TYR A 35 14.99 -22.36 -1.78
N PHE A 36 13.76 -22.85 -1.98
CA PHE A 36 13.38 -24.22 -1.67
C PHE A 36 14.22 -25.22 -2.48
N ASP A 37 14.34 -25.02 -3.80
CA ASP A 37 15.15 -25.88 -4.68
C ASP A 37 16.65 -25.84 -4.31
N ILE A 38 17.20 -24.66 -4.01
CA ILE A 38 18.58 -24.51 -3.53
C ILE A 38 18.79 -25.28 -2.22
N ALA A 39 17.87 -25.15 -1.26
CA ALA A 39 17.97 -25.84 0.03
C ALA A 39 17.88 -27.37 -0.13
N ALA A 40 16.89 -27.86 -0.90
CA ALA A 40 16.70 -29.29 -1.17
C ALA A 40 17.95 -29.91 -1.79
N ARG A 41 18.39 -29.38 -2.94
CA ARG A 41 19.54 -29.92 -3.68
C ARG A 41 20.84 -29.84 -2.89
N THR A 42 21.05 -28.76 -2.14
CA THR A 42 22.25 -28.66 -1.30
C THR A 42 22.27 -29.74 -0.20
N LEU A 43 21.12 -30.07 0.40
CA LEU A 43 21.02 -31.14 1.40
C LEU A 43 21.17 -32.54 0.78
N GLU A 44 20.84 -32.71 -0.49
CA GLU A 44 21.08 -33.92 -1.29
C GLU A 44 22.54 -34.06 -1.75
N GLY A 45 23.38 -33.05 -1.54
CA GLY A 45 24.81 -33.04 -1.88
C GLY A 45 25.14 -32.40 -3.24
N ASP A 46 24.14 -31.84 -3.93
CA ASP A 46 24.30 -31.11 -5.18
C ASP A 46 24.80 -29.67 -4.97
N SER A 47 25.24 -29.03 -6.05
CA SER A 47 25.76 -27.65 -6.05
C SER A 47 24.90 -26.67 -6.88
N PRO A 48 23.69 -26.30 -6.42
CA PRO A 48 22.80 -25.38 -7.13
C PRO A 48 23.23 -23.89 -7.01
N LEU A 49 24.35 -23.61 -6.35
CA LEU A 49 24.81 -22.26 -5.96
C LEU A 49 25.47 -21.47 -7.11
N LEU A 50 24.75 -21.30 -8.22
CA LEU A 50 25.26 -20.57 -9.38
C LEU A 50 25.07 -19.04 -9.24
N GLU A 51 23.89 -18.60 -8.79
CA GLU A 51 23.55 -17.17 -8.67
C GLU A 51 24.04 -16.55 -7.34
N TYR A 52 24.18 -17.38 -6.30
CA TYR A 52 24.37 -16.92 -4.92
C TYR A 52 25.66 -17.47 -4.30
N PRO A 53 26.40 -16.67 -3.52
CA PRO A 53 27.47 -17.16 -2.66
C PRO A 53 26.98 -18.23 -1.65
N PRO A 54 27.86 -19.11 -1.12
CA PRO A 54 27.44 -20.19 -0.23
C PRO A 54 26.78 -19.74 1.08
N GLY A 55 27.02 -18.51 1.53
CA GLY A 55 26.38 -17.98 2.73
C GLY A 55 24.87 -17.80 2.61
N VAL A 56 24.29 -17.89 1.40
CA VAL A 56 22.83 -17.92 1.20
C VAL A 56 22.18 -19.05 2.01
N LEU A 57 22.89 -20.17 2.22
CA LEU A 57 22.40 -21.34 2.95
C LEU A 57 21.97 -21.03 4.39
N VAL A 58 22.59 -20.03 5.03
CA VAL A 58 22.19 -19.55 6.37
C VAL A 58 20.75 -19.03 6.38
N ALA A 59 20.29 -18.48 5.26
CA ALA A 59 18.95 -17.96 5.15
C ALA A 59 17.93 -18.97 4.60
N VAL A 60 18.35 -19.87 3.70
CA VAL A 60 17.42 -20.74 2.97
C VAL A 60 17.28 -22.16 3.54
N VAL A 61 18.29 -22.68 4.24
CA VAL A 61 18.25 -24.05 4.80
C VAL A 61 17.39 -24.15 6.08
N PRO A 62 17.48 -23.25 7.08
CA PRO A 62 16.71 -23.41 8.31
C PRO A 62 15.20 -23.52 8.11
N PRO A 63 14.55 -22.74 7.22
CA PRO A 63 13.12 -22.91 6.93
C PRO A 63 12.76 -24.28 6.33
N PHE A 64 13.70 -24.91 5.61
CA PHE A 64 13.48 -26.19 4.94
C PHE A 64 13.22 -27.33 5.94
N TRP A 65 13.82 -27.28 7.13
CA TRP A 65 13.59 -28.28 8.18
C TRP A 65 12.18 -28.28 8.75
N PHE A 66 11.38 -27.25 8.48
CA PHE A 66 10.01 -27.10 8.95
C PHE A 66 8.98 -27.22 7.81
N ALA A 67 9.42 -27.58 6.60
CA ALA A 67 8.61 -27.59 5.39
C ALA A 67 8.55 -28.98 4.74
N HIS A 68 7.43 -29.27 4.09
CA HIS A 68 7.22 -30.50 3.33
C HIS A 68 7.02 -30.25 1.82
N ASP A 69 6.71 -29.00 1.47
CA ASP A 69 6.46 -28.53 0.11
C ASP A 69 6.82 -27.04 0.01
N VAL A 70 6.71 -26.47 -1.20
CA VAL A 70 7.02 -25.06 -1.47
C VAL A 70 6.10 -24.11 -0.68
N SER A 71 4.84 -24.49 -0.44
CA SER A 71 3.86 -23.63 0.25
C SER A 71 4.21 -23.50 1.74
N SER A 72 4.39 -24.63 2.43
CA SER A 72 4.84 -24.70 3.83
C SER A 72 6.23 -24.07 4.00
N TYR A 73 7.13 -24.24 3.03
CA TYR A 73 8.42 -23.55 3.01
C TYR A 73 8.26 -22.04 2.93
N SER A 74 7.32 -21.54 2.12
CA SER A 74 7.10 -20.11 1.95
C SER A 74 6.66 -19.44 3.25
N TYR A 75 5.79 -20.10 4.03
CA TYR A 75 5.44 -19.63 5.36
C TYR A 75 6.60 -19.72 6.36
N ALA A 76 7.33 -20.83 6.39
CA ALA A 76 8.48 -21.00 7.26
C ALA A 76 9.58 -19.95 6.97
N PHE A 77 9.81 -19.66 5.68
CA PHE A 77 10.76 -18.66 5.22
C PHE A 77 10.31 -17.24 5.62
N ALA A 78 9.03 -16.92 5.46
CA ALA A 78 8.48 -15.63 5.89
C ALA A 78 8.62 -15.41 7.41
N VAL A 79 8.34 -16.43 8.22
CA VAL A 79 8.54 -16.38 9.68
C VAL A 79 10.01 -16.24 10.02
N TRP A 80 10.90 -16.93 9.30
CA TRP A 80 12.35 -16.79 9.47
C TRP A 80 12.81 -15.36 9.15
N MET A 81 12.34 -14.77 8.05
CA MET A 81 12.62 -13.38 7.70
C MET A 81 12.02 -12.38 8.70
N LEU A 82 10.86 -12.68 9.31
CA LEU A 82 10.29 -11.87 10.39
C LEU A 82 11.21 -11.82 11.62
N CYS A 83 11.87 -12.94 11.96
CA CYS A 83 12.87 -12.96 13.03
C CYS A 83 14.08 -12.08 12.71
N TRP A 84 14.59 -12.13 11.47
CA TRP A 84 15.66 -11.23 11.01
C TRP A 84 15.23 -9.76 11.03
N ASP A 85 14.00 -9.44 10.61
CA ASP A 85 13.44 -8.08 10.66
C ASP A 85 13.38 -7.56 12.10
N ALA A 86 12.92 -8.38 13.05
CA ALA A 86 12.85 -8.02 14.47
C ALA A 86 14.23 -7.68 15.03
N LEU A 87 15.23 -8.50 14.71
CA LEU A 87 16.62 -8.26 15.09
C LEU A 87 17.16 -6.97 14.44
N LEU A 88 16.81 -6.71 13.19
CA LEU A 88 17.23 -5.52 12.46
C LEU A 88 16.67 -4.24 13.08
N VAL A 89 15.41 -4.24 13.52
CA VAL A 89 14.81 -3.12 14.29
C VAL A 89 15.64 -2.81 15.54
N ILE A 90 16.05 -3.84 16.29
CA ILE A 90 16.86 -3.69 17.51
C ILE A 90 18.24 -3.13 17.17
N LEU A 91 18.90 -3.65 16.13
CA LEU A 91 20.22 -3.22 15.72
C LEU A 91 20.23 -1.79 15.17
N VAL A 92 19.23 -1.41 14.38
CA VAL A 92 19.04 -0.02 13.91
C VAL A 92 18.84 0.92 15.09
N ALA A 93 18.01 0.53 16.07
CA ALA A 93 17.82 1.32 17.28
C ALA A 93 19.13 1.49 18.06
N ALA A 94 19.95 0.44 18.14
CA ALA A 94 21.25 0.45 18.82
C ALA A 94 22.29 1.30 18.07
N LEU A 95 22.35 1.19 16.74
CA LEU A 95 23.23 2.00 15.89
C LEU A 95 22.86 3.48 15.97
N ALA A 96 21.58 3.82 15.88
CA ALA A 96 21.14 5.21 16.05
C ALA A 96 21.47 5.75 17.44
N ARG A 97 21.37 4.92 18.49
CA ARG A 97 21.72 5.31 19.85
C ARG A 97 23.21 5.62 20.01
N SER A 98 24.09 4.83 19.38
CA SER A 98 25.54 5.06 19.49
C SER A 98 25.94 6.42 18.89
N THR A 99 25.15 6.97 17.96
CA THR A 99 25.43 8.28 17.30
C THR A 99 25.24 9.51 18.18
N SER A 100 24.90 9.33 19.46
CA SER A 100 24.58 10.42 20.37
C SER A 100 25.26 10.23 21.72
N THR A 101 25.90 11.29 22.21
CA THR A 101 26.59 11.33 23.51
C THR A 101 25.66 11.73 24.66
N ASP A 102 24.57 12.47 24.38
CA ASP A 102 23.55 12.81 25.37
C ASP A 102 22.50 11.68 25.48
N ARG A 103 22.31 11.17 26.70
CA ARG A 103 21.38 10.08 27.02
C ARG A 103 19.94 10.42 26.65
N GLY A 104 19.52 11.68 26.80
CA GLY A 104 18.16 12.13 26.45
C GLY A 104 17.91 12.05 24.95
N THR A 105 18.80 12.65 24.15
CA THR A 105 18.72 12.58 22.68
C THR A 105 18.96 11.17 22.13
N ALA A 106 19.79 10.36 22.78
CA ALA A 106 20.11 9.01 22.33
C ALA A 106 18.88 8.08 22.34
N SER A 107 18.04 8.17 23.39
CA SER A 107 16.79 7.39 23.45
C SER A 107 15.79 7.80 22.37
N LEU A 108 15.70 9.10 22.06
CA LEU A 108 14.80 9.62 21.03
C LEU A 108 15.24 9.21 19.62
N ARG A 109 16.55 9.30 19.34
CA ARG A 109 17.13 8.85 18.07
C ARG A 109 16.95 7.35 17.86
N SER A 110 17.17 6.56 18.91
CA SER A 110 16.98 5.11 18.91
C SER A 110 15.56 4.73 18.48
N LEU A 111 14.54 5.34 19.11
CA LEU A 111 13.14 5.10 18.79
C LEU A 111 12.77 5.62 17.39
N GLY A 112 13.23 6.83 17.04
CA GLY A 112 12.96 7.45 15.74
C GLY A 112 13.51 6.64 14.58
N ALA A 113 14.72 6.07 14.71
CA ALA A 113 15.34 5.29 13.64
C ALA A 113 14.62 3.96 13.46
N ALA A 114 14.27 3.29 14.55
CA ALA A 114 13.55 2.04 14.50
C ALA A 114 12.13 2.22 13.92
N ALA A 115 11.44 3.32 14.25
CA ALA A 115 10.16 3.68 13.64
C ALA A 115 10.29 4.01 12.15
N THR A 116 11.34 4.76 11.77
CA THR A 116 11.60 5.12 10.37
C THR A 116 11.92 3.88 9.54
N TYR A 117 12.77 2.98 10.04
CA TYR A 117 13.07 1.70 9.41
C TYR A 117 11.81 0.86 9.20
N THR A 118 11.00 0.72 10.26
CA THR A 118 9.72 -0.01 10.20
C THR A 118 8.84 0.55 9.10
N GLY A 119 8.68 1.88 9.04
CA GLY A 119 7.92 2.57 8.01
C GLY A 119 8.49 2.38 6.60
N LEU A 120 9.80 2.56 6.39
CA LEU A 120 10.43 2.39 5.07
C LEU A 120 10.23 0.98 4.52
N VAL A 121 10.49 -0.04 5.33
CA VAL A 121 10.33 -1.44 4.91
C VAL A 121 8.84 -1.79 4.71
N ALA A 122 7.91 -1.13 5.41
CA ALA A 122 6.47 -1.27 5.15
C ALA A 122 6.08 -0.88 3.73
N LEU A 123 6.72 0.17 3.20
CA LEU A 123 6.44 0.68 1.85
C LEU A 123 6.85 -0.30 0.75
N LEU A 124 7.68 -1.30 1.05
CA LEU A 124 8.09 -2.33 0.10
C LEU A 124 7.13 -3.53 0.05
N GLY A 125 6.04 -3.50 0.82
CA GLY A 125 5.04 -4.56 0.82
C GLY A 125 5.61 -5.90 1.30
N GLU A 126 5.43 -6.94 0.50
CA GLU A 126 5.85 -8.31 0.80
C GLU A 126 7.33 -8.60 0.52
N LEU A 127 8.01 -7.72 -0.22
CA LEU A 127 9.40 -7.90 -0.64
C LEU A 127 10.35 -8.37 0.51
N PRO A 128 10.25 -7.85 1.75
CA PRO A 128 11.13 -8.28 2.84
C PRO A 128 10.98 -9.75 3.22
N PHE A 129 9.86 -10.39 2.87
CA PHE A 129 9.53 -11.78 3.19
C PHE A 129 9.66 -12.73 2.00
N GLN A 130 9.87 -12.17 0.80
CA GLN A 130 10.12 -12.93 -0.42
C GLN A 130 11.62 -13.02 -0.76
N ARG A 131 12.47 -12.28 -0.03
CA ARG A 131 13.90 -12.14 -0.28
C ARG A 131 14.70 -12.33 1.01
N TYR A 132 15.86 -12.98 0.92
CA TYR A 132 16.69 -13.25 2.10
C TYR A 132 17.50 -12.04 2.59
N ASP A 133 17.44 -10.91 1.88
CA ASP A 133 18.25 -9.70 2.06
C ASP A 133 18.21 -9.11 3.48
N LEU A 134 17.15 -9.33 4.25
CA LEU A 134 17.08 -8.93 5.66
C LEU A 134 18.17 -9.57 6.52
N SER A 135 18.51 -10.83 6.27
CA SER A 135 19.58 -11.54 6.97
C SER A 135 20.95 -10.89 6.73
N VAL A 136 21.22 -10.47 5.48
CA VAL A 136 22.46 -9.78 5.11
C VAL A 136 22.49 -8.36 5.71
N ALA A 137 21.36 -7.66 5.73
CA ALA A 137 21.23 -6.35 6.34
C ALA A 137 21.51 -6.39 7.85
N VAL A 138 21.12 -7.46 8.56
CA VAL A 138 21.48 -7.67 9.97
C VAL A 138 22.98 -7.76 10.17
N VAL A 139 23.69 -8.56 9.38
CA VAL A 139 25.16 -8.68 9.46
C VAL A 139 25.83 -7.35 9.15
N LEU A 140 25.34 -6.62 8.15
CA LEU A 140 25.83 -5.29 7.78
C LEU A 140 25.67 -4.28 8.94
N VAL A 141 24.49 -4.20 9.55
CA VAL A 141 24.25 -3.25 10.66
C VAL A 141 25.03 -3.65 11.90
N ALA A 142 25.20 -4.96 12.17
CA ALA A 142 26.07 -5.44 13.23
C ALA A 142 27.53 -5.01 13.00
N ALA A 143 28.05 -5.13 11.78
CA ALA A 143 29.39 -4.65 11.43
C ALA A 143 29.53 -3.14 11.66
N LEU A 144 28.56 -2.34 11.20
CA LEU A 144 28.55 -0.90 11.44
C LEU A 144 28.45 -0.56 12.93
N LEU A 145 27.69 -1.31 13.73
CA LEU A 145 27.59 -1.11 15.17
C LEU A 145 28.91 -1.42 15.90
N VAL A 146 29.63 -2.47 15.48
CA VAL A 146 30.98 -2.77 15.99
C VAL A 146 31.96 -1.66 15.63
N ALA A 147 31.95 -1.18 14.38
CA ALA A 147 32.76 -0.03 13.97
C ALA A 147 32.42 1.23 14.78
N ALA A 148 31.14 1.45 15.06
CA ALA A 148 30.64 2.60 15.80
C ALA A 148 31.06 2.61 17.29
N ARG A 149 31.17 1.44 17.93
CA ARG A 149 31.57 1.34 19.34
C ARG A 149 33.07 1.56 19.58
N GLY A 150 33.87 1.69 18.51
CA GLY A 150 35.29 1.97 18.57
C GLY A 150 36.17 0.73 18.84
N ALA A 151 37.46 0.88 18.54
CA ALA A 151 38.55 -0.05 18.84
C ALA A 151 38.69 -1.39 18.08
N HIS A 152 37.75 -1.79 17.20
CA HIS A 152 37.81 -3.12 16.55
C HIS A 152 37.56 -3.11 15.02
N PRO A 153 38.40 -2.42 14.20
CA PRO A 153 38.24 -2.43 12.74
C PRO A 153 38.36 -3.83 12.15
N ALA A 154 39.20 -4.70 12.72
CA ALA A 154 39.34 -6.09 12.27
C ALA A 154 38.08 -6.93 12.49
N ALA A 155 37.41 -6.79 13.65
CA ALA A 155 36.16 -7.49 13.91
C ALA A 155 35.03 -6.98 13.00
N SER A 156 34.96 -5.66 12.78
CA SER A 156 33.99 -5.08 11.84
C SER A 156 34.24 -5.58 10.41
N CYS A 157 35.48 -5.63 9.96
CA CYS A 157 35.83 -6.15 8.64
C CYS A 157 35.56 -7.66 8.53
N ALA A 158 35.83 -8.46 9.56
CA ALA A 158 35.45 -9.88 9.56
C ALA A 158 33.92 -10.08 9.45
N LEU A 159 33.12 -9.25 10.11
CA LEU A 159 31.65 -9.27 9.94
C LEU A 159 31.22 -8.85 8.53
N LEU A 160 31.87 -7.86 7.92
CA LEU A 160 31.63 -7.51 6.51
C LEU A 160 32.00 -8.67 5.57
N ALA A 161 33.00 -9.49 5.91
CA ALA A 161 33.33 -10.70 5.16
C ALA A 161 32.24 -11.78 5.30
N VAL A 162 31.66 -11.97 6.49
CA VAL A 162 30.47 -12.82 6.68
C VAL A 162 29.30 -12.32 5.82
N GLY A 163 29.07 -11.00 5.81
CA GLY A 163 28.06 -10.40 4.95
C GLY A 163 28.33 -10.63 3.47
N ALA A 164 29.58 -10.41 3.02
CA ALA A 164 30.04 -10.65 1.65
C ALA A 164 29.90 -12.13 1.24
N TRP A 165 30.09 -13.05 2.19
CA TRP A 165 29.84 -14.48 2.03
C TRP A 165 28.38 -14.85 1.84
N MET A 166 27.46 -14.08 2.40
CA MET A 166 26.02 -14.25 2.14
C MET A 166 25.57 -13.55 0.86
N LYS A 167 26.12 -12.36 0.58
CA LYS A 167 25.87 -11.56 -0.63
C LYS A 167 27.00 -10.55 -0.79
N ILE A 168 27.56 -10.37 -1.97
CA ILE A 168 28.86 -9.69 -2.17
C ILE A 168 28.90 -8.21 -1.68
N PHE A 169 27.77 -7.49 -1.68
CA PHE A 169 27.74 -6.03 -1.52
C PHE A 169 28.31 -5.44 -0.20
N PRO A 170 28.26 -6.08 0.98
CA PRO A 170 28.83 -5.53 2.22
C PRO A 170 30.35 -5.34 2.14
N ALA A 171 31.05 -6.03 1.23
CA ALA A 171 32.48 -5.82 0.97
C ALA A 171 32.79 -4.36 0.60
N ALA A 172 31.87 -3.67 -0.08
CA ALA A 172 32.04 -2.27 -0.47
C ALA A 172 32.13 -1.29 0.72
N LEU A 173 31.76 -1.73 1.93
CA LEU A 173 31.82 -0.92 3.14
C LEU A 173 33.16 -1.02 3.89
N VAL A 174 34.08 -1.90 3.50
CA VAL A 174 35.42 -1.99 4.11
C VAL A 174 36.15 -0.63 4.08
N PRO A 175 36.18 0.12 2.96
CA PRO A 175 36.77 1.47 2.94
C PRO A 175 36.09 2.46 3.89
N VAL A 176 34.77 2.33 4.13
CA VAL A 176 34.04 3.20 5.07
C VAL A 176 34.51 2.92 6.51
N VAL A 177 34.65 1.66 6.89
CA VAL A 177 35.15 1.24 8.22
C VAL A 177 36.58 1.71 8.44
N LEU A 178 37.45 1.55 7.44
CA LEU A 178 38.84 2.01 7.52
C LEU A 178 38.94 3.53 7.57
N ALA A 179 38.15 4.25 6.79
CA ALA A 179 38.09 5.71 6.83
C ALA A 179 37.62 6.22 8.20
N LEU A 180 36.67 5.53 8.83
CA LEU A 180 36.22 5.81 10.18
C LEU A 180 37.33 5.60 11.21
N ASP A 181 37.98 4.44 11.19
CA ASP A 181 39.06 4.12 12.13
C ASP A 181 40.24 5.10 11.98
N LEU A 182 40.57 5.50 10.75
CA LEU A 182 41.56 6.54 10.48
C LEU A 182 41.16 7.90 11.06
N ALA A 183 39.88 8.28 10.91
CA ALA A 183 39.38 9.53 11.48
C ALA A 183 39.46 9.54 13.01
N HIS A 184 39.13 8.43 13.67
CA HIS A 184 39.32 8.27 15.11
C HIS A 184 40.81 8.32 15.50
N ALA A 185 41.67 7.60 14.79
CA ALA A 185 43.10 7.58 15.07
C ALA A 185 43.73 8.98 14.93
N ARG A 186 43.35 9.77 13.92
CA ARG A 186 43.85 11.14 13.74
C ARG A 186 43.48 12.10 14.86
N SER A 187 42.45 11.77 15.63
CA SER A 187 41.98 12.59 16.74
C SER A 187 42.57 12.22 18.09
N SER A 188 43.36 11.13 18.18
CA SER A 188 43.94 10.71 19.45
C SER A 188 45.21 11.50 19.77
N ASP A 189 45.43 11.76 21.06
CA ASP A 189 46.63 12.47 21.55
C ASP A 189 47.93 11.78 21.11
N SER A 190 47.90 10.45 21.02
CA SER A 190 49.03 9.64 20.52
C SER A 190 49.39 9.95 19.07
N TRP A 191 48.41 10.23 18.21
CA TRP A 191 48.65 10.57 16.81
C TRP A 191 49.24 11.98 16.69
N LEU A 192 48.69 12.94 17.45
CA LEU A 192 49.14 14.32 17.47
C LEU A 192 50.57 14.43 18.00
N SER A 193 50.87 13.75 19.11
CA SER A 193 52.21 13.70 19.71
C SER A 193 53.25 13.10 18.76
N GLU A 194 52.92 11.98 18.10
CA GLU A 194 53.82 11.35 17.13
C GLU A 194 54.03 12.23 15.89
N ALA A 195 52.97 12.90 15.40
CA ALA A 195 53.06 13.82 14.28
C ALA A 195 53.97 15.02 14.60
N SER A 196 53.87 15.59 15.81
CA SER A 196 54.74 16.69 16.25
C SER A 196 56.20 16.28 16.48
N GLY A 197 56.45 15.01 16.83
CA GLY A 197 57.79 14.47 17.07
C GLY A 197 58.53 13.98 15.81
N GLY A 198 58.08 14.34 14.60
CA GLY A 198 58.69 13.88 13.34
C GLY A 198 58.40 12.41 12.98
N GLY A 199 57.46 11.77 13.69
CA GLY A 199 57.05 10.39 13.43
C GLY A 199 56.19 10.23 12.16
N ARG A 200 55.89 8.98 11.82
CA ARG A 200 55.05 8.63 10.65
C ARG A 200 53.75 7.94 11.12
N PRO A 201 52.82 8.65 11.80
CA PRO A 201 51.65 8.03 12.43
C PRO A 201 50.74 7.31 11.43
N LEU A 202 50.67 7.79 10.17
CA LEU A 202 49.95 7.11 9.09
C LEU A 202 50.53 5.72 8.77
N ARG A 203 51.85 5.58 8.71
CA ARG A 203 52.50 4.28 8.46
C ARG A 203 52.24 3.30 9.61
N ARG A 204 52.25 3.80 10.84
CA ARG A 204 51.94 3.01 12.04
C ARG A 204 50.48 2.54 12.04
N TRP A 205 49.54 3.42 11.68
CA TRP A 205 48.12 3.06 11.54
C TRP A 205 47.89 2.03 10.43
N LEU A 206 48.53 2.21 9.27
CA LEU A 206 48.48 1.23 8.18
C LEU A 206 48.95 -0.16 8.66
N GLY A 207 50.11 -0.23 9.32
CA GLY A 207 50.68 -1.48 9.79
C GLY A 207 49.93 -2.15 10.94
N ARG A 208 49.43 -1.36 11.92
CA ARG A 208 48.85 -1.91 13.16
C ARG A 208 47.33 -2.01 13.17
N ARG A 209 46.62 -1.33 12.26
CA ARG A 209 45.15 -1.31 12.25
C ARG A 209 44.57 -1.65 10.89
N ALA A 210 45.00 -0.98 9.81
CA ALA A 210 44.41 -1.19 8.49
C ALA A 210 44.74 -2.57 7.90
N LEU A 211 46.02 -2.95 7.85
CA LEU A 211 46.45 -4.25 7.34
C LEU A 211 45.86 -5.43 8.12
N PRO A 212 45.87 -5.45 9.48
CA PRO A 212 45.18 -6.49 10.24
C PRO A 212 43.67 -6.55 9.96
N ALA A 213 43.01 -5.42 9.73
CA ALA A 213 41.59 -5.41 9.41
C ALA A 213 41.29 -5.97 8.01
N MET A 214 42.12 -5.65 7.02
CA MET A 214 42.04 -6.25 5.69
C MET A 214 42.38 -7.75 5.71
N ALA A 215 43.39 -8.15 6.48
CA ALA A 215 43.74 -9.55 6.67
C ALA A 215 42.62 -10.33 7.36
N ALA A 216 41.95 -9.74 8.36
CA ALA A 216 40.79 -10.34 9.01
C ALA A 216 39.62 -10.52 8.04
N PHE A 217 39.35 -9.55 7.15
CA PHE A 217 38.36 -9.69 6.08
C PHE A 217 38.72 -10.86 5.14
N ALA A 218 39.95 -10.88 4.62
CA ALA A 218 40.39 -11.91 3.68
C ALA A 218 40.41 -13.31 4.31
N LEU A 219 40.93 -13.43 5.54
CA LEU A 219 40.96 -14.70 6.28
C LEU A 219 39.55 -15.21 6.55
N ALA A 220 38.63 -14.34 6.96
CA ALA A 220 37.24 -14.74 7.17
C ALA A 220 36.60 -15.26 5.87
N LEU A 221 36.81 -14.60 4.73
CA LEU A 221 36.33 -15.11 3.44
C LEU A 221 36.93 -16.49 3.12
N VAL A 222 38.25 -16.66 3.27
CA VAL A 222 38.91 -17.95 2.99
C VAL A 222 38.35 -19.06 3.88
N VAL A 223 38.21 -18.81 5.19
CA VAL A 223 37.67 -19.79 6.14
C VAL A 223 36.22 -20.15 5.81
N LEU A 224 35.39 -19.18 5.44
CA LEU A 224 33.98 -19.41 5.11
C LEU A 224 33.78 -20.12 3.77
N TRP A 225 34.67 -19.91 2.79
CA TRP A 225 34.62 -20.60 1.49
C TRP A 225 35.33 -21.95 1.47
N ALA A 226 36.29 -22.19 2.36
CA ALA A 226 37.11 -23.41 2.35
C ALA A 226 36.29 -24.72 2.31
N PRO A 227 35.19 -24.88 3.09
CA PRO A 227 34.37 -26.09 3.04
C PRO A 227 33.73 -26.34 1.66
N PHE A 228 33.45 -25.27 0.90
CA PHE A 228 32.78 -25.34 -0.40
C PHE A 228 33.76 -25.49 -1.56
N ALA A 229 35.01 -25.07 -1.38
CA ALA A 229 36.06 -25.22 -2.39
C ALA A 229 36.60 -26.67 -2.50
N MET A 230 36.43 -27.49 -1.47
CA MET A 230 36.98 -28.85 -1.38
C MET A 230 35.97 -29.98 -1.69
N HIS A 231 34.72 -29.65 -2.02
CA HIS A 231 33.61 -30.59 -2.24
C HIS A 231 33.05 -30.44 -3.66
N PRO A 232 32.21 -31.37 -4.19
CA PRO A 232 31.35 -31.14 -5.37
C PRO A 232 30.63 -29.78 -5.45
N LEU A 233 30.55 -29.05 -4.33
CA LEU A 233 30.15 -27.64 -4.20
C LEU A 233 31.19 -26.62 -4.76
N ALA A 234 32.26 -27.10 -5.42
CA ALA A 234 33.37 -26.31 -5.95
C ALA A 234 32.96 -25.28 -7.02
N ARG A 235 31.75 -25.40 -7.57
CA ARG A 235 31.15 -24.41 -8.48
C ARG A 235 30.71 -23.12 -7.78
N SER A 236 30.89 -23.02 -6.46
CA SER A 236 30.58 -21.80 -5.68
C SER A 236 31.32 -20.53 -6.11
N LEU A 237 32.38 -20.64 -6.92
CA LEU A 237 33.07 -19.50 -7.54
C LEU A 237 32.46 -19.06 -8.88
N ASP A 238 31.60 -19.89 -9.49
CA ASP A 238 30.92 -19.57 -10.76
C ASP A 238 30.00 -18.35 -10.61
N VAL A 239 29.62 -17.97 -9.38
CA VAL A 239 28.89 -16.74 -9.07
C VAL A 239 29.54 -15.49 -9.68
N PHE A 240 30.87 -15.42 -9.73
CA PHE A 240 31.57 -14.29 -10.33
C PHE A 240 31.43 -14.26 -11.85
N ALA A 241 31.48 -15.43 -12.50
CA ALA A 241 31.26 -15.57 -13.93
C ALA A 241 29.79 -15.30 -14.30
N PHE A 242 28.85 -15.78 -13.48
CA PHE A 242 27.42 -15.55 -13.64
C PHE A 242 27.07 -14.05 -13.65
N HIS A 243 27.58 -13.28 -12.68
CA HIS A 243 27.29 -11.83 -12.62
C HIS A 243 28.13 -11.00 -13.59
N SER A 244 29.27 -11.51 -14.10
CA SER A 244 30.08 -10.78 -15.08
C SER A 244 29.44 -10.76 -16.47
N THR A 245 28.82 -11.87 -16.90
CA THR A 245 28.19 -12.02 -18.22
C THR A 245 26.79 -11.41 -18.30
N ARG A 246 26.15 -11.14 -17.16
CA ARG A 246 24.82 -10.54 -17.06
C ARG A 246 24.68 -9.22 -17.82
N GLY A 247 23.56 -9.02 -18.52
CA GLY A 247 23.22 -7.80 -19.23
C GLY A 247 22.73 -6.66 -18.32
N VAL A 248 22.11 -5.65 -18.94
CA VAL A 248 21.47 -4.54 -18.24
C VAL A 248 20.08 -4.97 -17.79
N GLN A 249 19.85 -5.03 -16.48
CA GLN A 249 18.53 -5.34 -15.93
C GLN A 249 17.56 -4.18 -16.16
N ILE A 250 16.31 -4.48 -16.54
CA ILE A 250 15.30 -3.48 -16.91
C ILE A 250 15.04 -2.44 -15.82
N GLU A 251 15.17 -2.81 -14.54
CA GLU A 251 14.95 -1.94 -13.40
C GLU A 251 16.11 -0.98 -13.08
N SER A 252 17.25 -1.08 -13.78
CA SER A 252 18.44 -0.27 -13.54
C SER A 252 18.33 1.16 -14.09
N VAL A 253 19.18 2.07 -13.58
CA VAL A 253 19.30 3.45 -14.10
C VAL A 253 19.73 3.43 -15.57
N TRP A 254 20.55 2.46 -15.95
CA TRP A 254 21.01 2.27 -17.33
C TRP A 254 19.86 1.88 -18.27
N ALA A 255 19.00 0.95 -17.85
CA ALA A 255 17.81 0.57 -18.62
C ALA A 255 16.81 1.72 -18.76
N SER A 256 16.72 2.63 -17.79
CA SER A 256 15.89 3.84 -17.92
C SER A 256 16.30 4.71 -19.12
N ALA A 257 17.59 4.78 -19.46
CA ALA A 257 18.03 5.49 -20.65
C ALA A 257 17.61 4.75 -21.95
N LEU A 258 17.70 3.41 -21.94
CA LEU A 258 17.28 2.57 -23.08
C LEU A 258 15.77 2.64 -23.32
N LEU A 259 14.97 2.53 -22.26
CA LEU A 259 13.51 2.70 -22.30
C LEU A 259 13.11 4.09 -22.79
N PHE A 260 13.84 5.15 -22.40
CA PHE A 260 13.56 6.50 -22.85
C PHE A 260 13.84 6.64 -24.36
N ALA A 261 14.96 6.10 -24.82
CA ALA A 261 15.30 6.07 -26.24
C ALA A 261 14.29 5.23 -27.06
N HIS A 262 13.75 4.17 -26.49
CA HIS A 262 12.69 3.37 -27.12
C HIS A 262 11.39 4.15 -27.27
N HIS A 263 10.80 4.59 -26.15
CA HIS A 263 9.49 5.23 -26.10
C HIS A 263 9.43 6.59 -26.79
N PHE A 264 10.52 7.37 -26.75
CA PHE A 264 10.54 8.75 -27.24
C PHE A 264 11.52 9.00 -28.38
N GLY A 265 12.44 8.06 -28.64
CA GLY A 265 13.48 8.19 -29.66
C GLY A 265 13.35 7.21 -30.82
N GLY A 266 12.37 6.30 -30.81
CA GLY A 266 12.16 5.29 -31.85
C GLY A 266 13.23 4.20 -31.89
N ALA A 267 14.04 4.04 -30.84
CA ALA A 267 15.05 2.99 -30.77
C ALA A 267 14.38 1.62 -30.59
N ALA A 268 14.90 0.56 -31.23
CA ALA A 268 14.42 -0.80 -30.98
C ALA A 268 14.88 -1.30 -29.60
N LEU A 269 13.96 -1.87 -28.84
CA LEU A 269 14.20 -2.50 -27.54
C LEU A 269 13.45 -3.84 -27.51
N SER A 270 14.13 -4.91 -27.11
CA SER A 270 13.48 -6.16 -26.74
C SER A 270 13.81 -6.53 -25.29
N LEU A 271 12.87 -7.24 -24.66
CA LEU A 271 12.99 -7.69 -23.27
C LEU A 271 13.15 -9.20 -23.26
N GLU A 272 14.15 -9.69 -22.53
CA GLU A 272 14.47 -11.11 -22.44
C GLU A 272 14.57 -11.52 -20.97
N PHE A 273 13.96 -12.64 -20.59
CA PHE A 273 14.16 -13.20 -19.25
C PHE A 273 15.46 -14.01 -19.23
N ALA A 274 16.49 -13.46 -18.60
CA ALA A 274 17.82 -14.07 -18.47
C ALA A 274 18.40 -13.82 -17.07
N PHE A 275 19.15 -14.79 -16.54
CA PHE A 275 19.77 -14.69 -15.21
C PHE A 275 18.77 -14.34 -14.08
N GLY A 276 17.56 -14.92 -14.13
CA GLY A 276 16.53 -14.71 -13.11
C GLY A 276 15.91 -13.30 -13.10
N ALA A 277 16.11 -12.50 -14.16
CA ALA A 277 15.50 -11.18 -14.29
C ALA A 277 15.22 -10.81 -15.75
N ILE A 278 14.55 -9.67 -15.96
CA ILE A 278 14.33 -9.11 -17.29
C ILE A 278 15.53 -8.25 -17.69
N GLU A 279 16.19 -8.60 -18.79
CA GLU A 279 17.28 -7.86 -19.41
C GLU A 279 16.76 -7.02 -20.58
N ALA A 280 17.28 -5.79 -20.69
CA ALA A 280 17.04 -4.89 -21.80
C ALA A 280 18.05 -5.15 -22.93
N ARG A 281 17.55 -5.53 -24.11
CA ARG A 281 18.35 -5.71 -25.33
C ARG A 281 18.06 -4.54 -26.28
N ALA A 282 19.04 -3.66 -26.46
CA ALA A 282 18.94 -2.50 -27.34
C ALA A 282 20.33 -2.05 -27.81
N ALA A 283 20.37 -1.19 -28.82
CA ALA A 283 21.60 -0.51 -29.22
C ALA A 283 22.17 0.27 -28.01
N GLY A 284 23.42 -0.03 -27.64
CA GLY A 284 24.09 0.57 -26.47
C GLY A 284 23.93 -0.18 -25.15
N ALA A 285 23.15 -1.27 -25.09
CA ALA A 285 23.01 -2.09 -23.88
C ALA A 285 24.34 -2.70 -23.41
N ASP A 286 25.16 -3.23 -24.34
CA ASP A 286 26.48 -3.80 -24.01
C ASP A 286 27.46 -2.74 -23.50
N LEU A 287 27.42 -1.54 -24.10
CA LEU A 287 28.23 -0.40 -23.64
C LEU A 287 27.81 0.01 -22.22
N ALA A 288 26.51 0.07 -21.94
CA ALA A 288 25.99 0.36 -20.61
C ALA A 288 26.40 -0.72 -19.59
N ALA A 289 26.31 -2.01 -19.96
CA ALA A 289 26.75 -3.12 -19.11
C ALA A 289 28.25 -3.04 -18.80
N ALA A 290 29.09 -2.68 -19.78
CA ALA A 290 30.54 -2.51 -19.62
C ALA A 290 30.91 -1.25 -18.82
N ALA A 291 30.14 -0.16 -18.96
CA ALA A 291 30.37 1.10 -18.25
C ALA A 291 29.93 1.05 -16.77
N ALA A 292 28.94 0.22 -16.42
CA ALA A 292 28.35 0.18 -15.09
C ALA A 292 29.36 -0.10 -13.94
N PRO A 293 30.29 -1.08 -14.03
CA PRO A 293 31.30 -1.29 -12.98
C PRO A 293 32.23 -0.09 -12.80
N ILE A 294 32.59 0.59 -13.89
CA ILE A 294 33.44 1.79 -13.88
C ILE A 294 32.69 2.94 -13.19
N ALA A 295 31.45 3.20 -13.61
CA ALA A 295 30.61 4.24 -13.02
C ALA A 295 30.39 4.00 -11.52
N THR A 296 30.08 2.76 -11.12
CA THR A 296 29.93 2.36 -9.72
C THR A 296 31.19 2.67 -8.91
N THR A 297 32.35 2.29 -9.43
CA THR A 297 33.65 2.52 -8.77
C THR A 297 33.94 4.02 -8.62
N VAL A 298 33.73 4.80 -9.68
CA VAL A 298 33.90 6.26 -9.67
C VAL A 298 32.97 6.92 -8.65
N LEU A 299 31.69 6.53 -8.62
CA LEU A 299 30.72 7.06 -7.65
C LEU A 299 31.11 6.76 -6.20
N ILE A 300 31.60 5.55 -5.92
CA ILE A 300 32.10 5.16 -4.59
C ILE A 300 33.32 6.00 -4.21
N ILE A 301 34.29 6.17 -5.12
CA ILE A 301 35.48 7.00 -4.88
C ILE A 301 35.09 8.44 -4.59
N ILE A 302 34.20 9.02 -5.40
CA ILE A 302 33.68 10.39 -5.22
C ILE A 302 32.99 10.51 -3.86
N ALA A 303 32.13 9.57 -3.50
CA ALA A 303 31.45 9.55 -2.21
C ALA A 303 32.45 9.55 -1.04
N LEU A 304 33.42 8.64 -1.05
CA LEU A 304 34.43 8.54 0.00
C LEU A 304 35.32 9.78 0.07
N ALA A 305 35.76 10.31 -1.07
CA ALA A 305 36.62 11.50 -1.15
C ALA A 305 35.93 12.75 -0.60
N ILE A 306 34.67 12.99 -1.00
CA ILE A 306 33.88 14.13 -0.49
C ILE A 306 33.66 14.00 1.01
N ARG A 307 33.36 12.80 1.51
CA ARG A 307 33.18 12.57 2.95
C ARG A 307 34.46 12.77 3.74
N ALA A 308 35.58 12.22 3.29
CA ALA A 308 36.88 12.41 3.92
C ALA A 308 37.26 13.89 4.00
N ARG A 309 37.05 14.65 2.91
CA ARG A 309 37.31 16.10 2.86
C ARG A 309 36.42 16.88 3.83
N ARG A 310 35.13 16.57 3.90
CA ARG A 310 34.21 17.25 4.84
C ARG A 310 34.50 16.94 6.30
N ALA A 311 34.83 15.68 6.61
CA ALA A 311 35.26 15.27 7.95
C ALA A 311 36.43 16.12 8.44
N HIS A 312 37.41 16.34 7.54
CA HIS A 312 38.58 17.17 7.81
C HIS A 312 38.23 18.65 8.07
N HIS A 313 37.31 19.23 7.29
CA HIS A 313 36.96 20.66 7.42
C HIS A 313 36.00 20.98 8.58
N ALA A 314 35.18 20.03 9.04
CA ALA A 314 34.08 20.31 9.97
C ALA A 314 34.51 20.57 11.43
N ARG A 315 35.77 20.31 11.81
CA ARG A 315 36.32 20.48 13.19
C ARG A 315 35.40 19.96 14.31
N LEU A 316 34.62 18.92 14.04
CA LEU A 316 33.67 18.33 14.99
C LEU A 316 34.42 17.50 16.05
N PRO A 317 33.88 17.34 17.29
CA PRO A 317 34.37 16.35 18.24
C PRO A 317 34.42 14.96 17.58
N ALA A 318 35.58 14.32 17.63
CA ALA A 318 35.93 13.27 16.68
C ALA A 318 34.96 12.07 16.66
N THR A 319 34.50 11.62 17.82
CA THR A 319 33.58 10.47 17.96
C THR A 319 32.18 10.75 17.42
N ALA A 320 31.63 11.94 17.67
CA ALA A 320 30.31 12.33 17.17
C ALA A 320 30.31 12.64 15.66
N ALA A 321 31.42 13.19 15.15
CA ALA A 321 31.65 13.43 13.72
C ALA A 321 31.79 12.12 12.95
N ALA A 322 32.58 11.20 13.49
CA ALA A 322 32.93 9.92 12.91
C ALA A 322 31.69 9.02 12.80
N LEU A 323 30.81 8.96 13.80
CA LEU A 323 29.58 8.17 13.69
C LEU A 323 28.57 8.70 12.67
N ALA A 324 28.46 10.02 12.55
CA ALA A 324 27.67 10.64 11.49
C ALA A 324 28.30 10.40 10.10
N LEU A 325 29.63 10.23 10.05
CA LEU A 325 30.37 9.83 8.85
C LEU A 325 30.09 8.38 8.44
N LEU A 326 30.04 7.46 9.41
CA LEU A 326 29.84 6.04 9.20
C LEU A 326 28.50 5.75 8.54
N VAL A 327 27.41 6.25 9.13
CA VAL A 327 26.05 5.99 8.65
C VAL A 327 25.83 6.66 7.28
N ARG A 328 26.23 7.93 7.11
CA ARG A 328 26.07 8.62 5.82
C ARG A 328 27.01 8.08 4.74
N GLY A 329 28.23 7.69 5.10
CA GLY A 329 29.19 7.08 4.20
C GLY A 329 28.70 5.71 3.71
N ALA A 330 28.17 4.89 4.61
CA ALA A 330 27.54 3.63 4.25
C ALA A 330 26.32 3.86 3.33
N ALA A 331 25.43 4.80 3.65
CA ALA A 331 24.29 5.12 2.79
C ALA A 331 24.72 5.58 1.39
N LEU A 332 25.76 6.41 1.29
CA LEU A 332 26.30 6.86 0.00
C LEU A 332 26.90 5.73 -0.82
N VAL A 333 27.71 4.87 -0.22
CA VAL A 333 28.33 3.74 -0.91
C VAL A 333 27.27 2.75 -1.39
N LEU A 334 26.29 2.43 -0.54
CA LEU A 334 25.17 1.56 -0.92
C LEU A 334 24.32 2.20 -2.03
N CYS A 335 24.03 3.50 -1.95
CA CYS A 335 23.29 4.18 -3.00
C CYS A 335 24.09 4.25 -4.32
N ALA A 336 25.43 4.41 -4.26
CA ALA A 336 26.31 4.37 -5.42
C ALA A 336 26.32 2.99 -6.10
N LEU A 337 26.31 1.90 -5.32
CA LEU A 337 26.17 0.54 -5.85
C LEU A 337 24.84 0.36 -6.62
N ILE A 338 23.75 0.91 -6.08
CA ILE A 338 22.42 0.78 -6.68
C ILE A 338 22.32 1.58 -7.99
N ILE A 339 22.74 2.85 -8.00
CA ILE A 339 22.57 3.70 -9.18
C ILE A 339 23.64 3.46 -10.26
N GLY A 340 24.84 3.02 -9.85
CA GLY A 340 25.93 2.73 -10.78
C GLY A 340 25.86 1.34 -11.39
N GLY A 341 25.20 0.39 -10.72
CA GLY A 341 25.13 -1.01 -11.14
C GLY A 341 24.25 -1.24 -12.37
N LYS A 342 24.62 -2.24 -13.17
CA LYS A 342 23.81 -2.75 -14.31
C LYS A 342 22.57 -3.53 -13.85
N VAL A 343 22.51 -3.88 -12.56
CA VAL A 343 21.40 -4.57 -11.88
C VAL A 343 20.73 -3.54 -10.97
N GLY A 344 19.41 -3.42 -11.05
CA GLY A 344 18.63 -2.35 -10.38
C GLY A 344 17.50 -2.86 -9.51
N SER A 345 17.64 -4.10 -9.01
CA SER A 345 16.58 -4.84 -8.32
C SER A 345 15.97 -4.06 -7.14
N PRO A 346 14.62 -4.06 -7.01
CA PRO A 346 13.90 -3.48 -5.87
C PRO A 346 14.44 -3.90 -4.49
N GLN A 347 14.95 -5.13 -4.36
CA GLN A 347 15.43 -5.69 -3.10
C GLN A 347 16.61 -4.90 -2.50
N PHE A 348 17.35 -4.16 -3.32
CA PHE A 348 18.51 -3.39 -2.85
C PHE A 348 18.11 -2.26 -1.87
N LEU A 349 16.84 -1.84 -1.88
CA LEU A 349 16.33 -0.91 -0.88
C LEU A 349 16.33 -1.51 0.54
N LEU A 350 16.26 -2.83 0.69
CA LEU A 350 16.38 -3.48 2.00
C LEU A 350 17.78 -3.29 2.60
N TRP A 351 18.82 -3.17 1.77
CA TRP A 351 20.18 -2.87 2.21
C TRP A 351 20.30 -1.45 2.74
N LEU A 352 19.60 -0.53 2.08
CA LEU A 352 19.70 0.90 2.29
C LEU A 352 18.81 1.36 3.47
N ALA A 353 17.66 0.69 3.68
CA ALA A 353 16.66 1.02 4.70
C ALA A 353 17.23 1.21 6.11
N PRO A 354 18.00 0.27 6.69
CA PRO A 354 18.47 0.41 8.07
C PRO A 354 19.42 1.59 8.25
N VAL A 355 20.25 1.87 7.25
CA VAL A 355 21.23 2.96 7.30
C VAL A 355 20.52 4.31 7.07
N LEU A 356 19.62 4.41 6.09
CA LEU A 356 18.83 5.62 5.85
C LEU A 356 17.92 5.98 7.01
N ALA A 357 17.36 4.99 7.71
CA ALA A 357 16.57 5.23 8.91
C ALA A 357 17.37 6.00 9.97
N CYS A 358 18.67 5.71 10.10
CA CYS A 358 19.58 6.45 10.97
C CYS A 358 19.97 7.83 10.41
N VAL A 359 19.92 8.05 9.09
CA VAL A 359 20.16 9.37 8.47
C VAL A 359 18.95 10.31 8.62
N CYS A 360 17.74 9.77 8.46
CA CYS A 360 16.49 10.54 8.38
C CYS A 360 16.07 11.17 9.73
N ILE A 361 16.55 10.64 10.85
CA ILE A 361 16.21 11.09 12.21
C ILE A 361 16.87 12.42 12.63
N ASP A 362 17.68 13.06 11.77
CA ASP A 362 18.26 14.40 12.02
C ASP A 362 17.76 15.43 10.98
N PRO A 363 16.54 15.99 11.16
CA PRO A 363 15.88 16.85 10.17
C PRO A 363 16.56 18.21 9.97
N SER A 364 17.48 18.58 10.87
CA SER A 364 18.30 19.77 10.71
C SER A 364 19.34 19.60 9.62
N ARG A 365 19.72 18.34 9.36
CA ARG A 365 20.78 17.95 8.43
C ARG A 365 20.27 17.19 7.21
N SER A 366 19.06 16.61 7.24
CA SER A 366 18.52 15.72 6.19
C SER A 366 17.31 16.27 5.42
N ARG A 367 17.19 17.60 5.28
CA ARG A 367 15.97 18.26 4.74
C ARG A 367 15.55 17.78 3.34
N ALA A 368 16.52 17.42 2.48
CA ALA A 368 16.26 16.86 1.16
C ALA A 368 16.36 15.32 1.16
N THR A 369 17.22 14.75 1.98
CA THR A 369 17.48 13.30 2.03
C THR A 369 16.26 12.52 2.50
N ALA A 370 15.71 12.86 3.66
CA ALA A 370 14.62 12.12 4.28
C ALA A 370 13.36 12.00 3.39
N PRO A 371 12.91 13.09 2.73
CA PRO A 371 11.84 12.98 1.77
C PRO A 371 12.17 12.08 0.56
N LEU A 372 13.34 12.28 -0.06
CA LEU A 372 13.77 11.46 -1.20
C LEU A 372 13.90 9.97 -0.83
N CYS A 373 14.27 9.65 0.41
CA CYS A 373 14.24 8.28 0.92
C CYS A 373 12.84 7.69 0.85
N VAL A 374 11.84 8.36 1.43
CA VAL A 374 10.48 7.81 1.46
C VAL A 374 9.92 7.73 0.04
N ALA A 375 10.17 8.73 -0.80
CA ALA A 375 9.80 8.70 -2.22
C ALA A 375 10.39 7.48 -2.94
N ALA A 376 11.69 7.20 -2.77
CA ALA A 376 12.33 6.03 -3.39
C ALA A 376 11.66 4.71 -2.98
N PHE A 377 11.39 4.54 -1.69
CA PHE A 377 10.76 3.32 -1.16
C PHE A 377 9.31 3.17 -1.64
N MET A 378 8.53 4.26 -1.65
CA MET A 378 7.16 4.23 -2.17
C MET A 378 7.11 3.93 -3.66
N THR A 379 7.91 4.63 -4.48
CA THR A 379 7.91 4.37 -5.93
C THR A 379 8.33 2.93 -6.23
N THR A 380 9.21 2.34 -5.43
CA THR A 380 9.60 0.94 -5.60
C THR A 380 8.51 -0.04 -5.15
N GLY A 381 7.88 0.17 -3.99
CA GLY A 381 6.75 -0.66 -3.57
C GLY A 381 5.57 -0.59 -4.54
N PHE A 382 5.36 0.58 -5.12
CA PHE A 382 4.40 0.80 -6.18
C PHE A 382 4.72 -0.03 -7.44
N LEU A 383 5.96 0.06 -7.93
CA LEU A 383 6.41 -0.72 -9.09
C LEU A 383 6.20 -2.22 -8.87
N LEU A 384 6.52 -2.72 -7.68
CA LEU A 384 6.36 -4.13 -7.31
C LEU A 384 4.90 -4.62 -7.35
N THR A 385 3.94 -3.73 -7.15
CA THR A 385 2.52 -4.08 -7.01
C THR A 385 1.74 -3.90 -8.31
N HIS A 386 2.13 -2.94 -9.16
CA HIS A 386 1.30 -2.53 -10.30
C HIS A 386 2.01 -2.59 -11.65
N VAL A 387 3.34 -2.71 -11.69
CA VAL A 387 4.10 -2.72 -12.93
C VAL A 387 4.67 -4.11 -13.18
N ARG A 388 4.41 -4.64 -14.37
CA ARG A 388 4.93 -5.93 -14.80
C ARG A 388 6.18 -5.72 -15.65
N PRO A 389 7.38 -6.08 -15.14
CA PRO A 389 8.63 -5.85 -15.87
C PRO A 389 8.66 -6.38 -17.32
N PRO A 390 8.02 -7.54 -17.66
CA PRO A 390 7.98 -8.03 -19.04
C PRO A 390 7.19 -7.14 -20.01
N GLU A 391 6.27 -6.30 -19.51
CA GLU A 391 5.35 -5.48 -20.33
C GLU A 391 5.89 -4.05 -20.54
N LEU A 392 7.03 -3.70 -19.95
CA LEU A 392 7.57 -2.33 -19.96
C LEU A 392 7.97 -1.79 -21.34
N ALA A 393 8.23 -2.66 -22.32
CA ALA A 393 8.49 -2.22 -23.69
C ALA A 393 7.25 -1.59 -24.32
N ASP A 394 6.06 -2.06 -23.97
CA ASP A 394 4.79 -1.58 -24.51
C ASP A 394 4.06 -0.64 -23.53
N ASP A 395 4.40 -0.69 -22.23
CA ASP A 395 3.83 0.17 -21.18
C ASP A 395 4.69 1.44 -20.95
N VAL A 396 4.32 2.51 -21.65
CA VAL A 396 4.92 3.85 -21.50
C VAL A 396 4.75 4.39 -20.07
N ILE A 397 3.59 4.15 -19.43
CA ILE A 397 3.29 4.70 -18.10
C ILE A 397 4.17 3.99 -17.07
N GLY A 398 4.17 2.66 -17.04
CA GLY A 398 5.05 1.88 -16.17
C GLY A 398 6.53 2.21 -16.35
N SER A 399 6.96 2.46 -17.59
CA SER A 399 8.31 2.92 -17.90
C SER A 399 8.64 4.27 -17.30
N LEU A 400 7.76 5.27 -17.43
CA LEU A 400 7.94 6.59 -16.83
C LEU A 400 8.04 6.54 -15.30
N VAL A 401 7.34 5.60 -14.67
CA VAL A 401 7.34 5.40 -13.21
C VAL A 401 8.67 4.83 -12.76
N LEU A 402 9.15 3.82 -13.49
CA LEU A 402 10.45 3.21 -13.24
C LEU A 402 11.57 4.24 -13.40
N MET A 403 11.52 5.06 -14.45
CA MET A 403 12.44 6.18 -14.65
C MET A 403 12.35 7.18 -13.50
N SER A 404 11.14 7.54 -13.07
CA SER A 404 10.92 8.45 -11.95
C SER A 404 11.53 7.92 -10.66
N ARG A 405 11.36 6.63 -10.35
CA ARG A 405 12.03 5.96 -9.22
C ARG A 405 13.54 6.09 -9.31
N ASN A 406 14.12 5.85 -10.48
CA ASN A 406 15.56 5.93 -10.70
C ASN A 406 16.10 7.36 -10.58
N ILE A 407 15.36 8.35 -11.08
CA ILE A 407 15.66 9.77 -10.86
C ILE A 407 15.64 10.10 -9.38
N VAL A 408 14.66 9.61 -8.62
CA VAL A 408 14.58 9.81 -7.16
C VAL A 408 15.78 9.19 -6.45
N LEU A 409 16.24 8.00 -6.86
CA LEU A 409 17.46 7.37 -6.30
C LEU A 409 18.72 8.19 -6.61
N VAL A 410 18.86 8.72 -7.83
CA VAL A 410 19.98 9.61 -8.19
C VAL A 410 19.91 10.91 -7.39
N ALA A 411 18.72 11.50 -7.26
CA ALA A 411 18.50 12.70 -6.44
C ALA A 411 18.82 12.42 -4.96
N LEU A 412 18.47 11.25 -4.45
CA LEU A 412 18.80 10.82 -3.10
C LEU A 412 20.32 10.73 -2.89
N PHE A 413 21.05 10.14 -3.84
CA PHE A 413 22.52 10.12 -3.81
C PHE A 413 23.11 11.54 -3.78
N VAL A 414 22.61 12.45 -4.63
CA VAL A 414 23.06 13.85 -4.66
C VAL A 414 22.70 14.58 -3.36
N ALA A 415 21.53 14.32 -2.77
CA ALA A 415 21.12 14.89 -1.49
C ALA A 415 22.03 14.41 -0.34
N LEU A 416 22.32 13.11 -0.27
CA LEU A 416 23.27 12.53 0.67
C LEU A 416 24.68 13.13 0.49
N LEU A 417 25.08 13.40 -0.76
CA LEU A 417 26.34 14.09 -1.05
C LEU A 417 26.31 15.55 -0.62
N ARG A 418 25.17 16.23 -0.55
CA ARG A 418 25.04 17.66 -0.20
C ARG A 418 24.73 17.92 1.27
N ASP A 419 24.28 16.93 2.02
CA ASP A 419 23.96 17.06 3.45
C ASP A 419 25.13 17.70 4.22
N ARG A 420 24.83 18.80 4.92
CA ARG A 420 25.83 19.60 5.65
C ARG A 420 26.15 18.96 7.01
N ASP A 421 27.43 18.99 7.39
CA ASP A 421 27.90 18.49 8.68
C ASP A 421 27.95 19.58 9.79
N GLN A 422 27.53 20.83 9.52
CA GLN A 422 27.76 21.97 10.44
C GLN A 422 26.69 22.15 11.54
N GLY A 423 27.12 22.70 12.68
CA GLY A 423 26.27 23.30 13.71
C GLY A 423 26.11 24.81 13.50
N HIS A 424 24.90 25.32 13.73
CA HIS A 424 24.45 26.71 13.79
C HIS A 424 24.00 27.46 12.51
N SER A 425 22.92 28.23 12.73
CA SER A 425 22.22 29.21 11.88
C SER A 425 21.28 28.69 10.77
N ALA A 426 20.07 28.27 11.20
CA ALA A 426 18.89 28.27 10.33
C ALA A 426 18.20 29.64 10.42
N GLY A 427 18.65 30.63 9.65
CA GLY A 427 18.01 31.95 9.55
C GLY A 427 17.64 32.28 8.11
N ALA A 428 16.49 32.93 7.92
CA ALA A 428 15.95 33.49 6.67
C ALA A 428 15.38 32.53 5.60
N SER A 429 16.13 31.58 5.01
CA SER A 429 15.63 30.86 3.81
C SER A 429 14.49 29.86 4.06
N GLY A 430 14.32 29.40 5.30
CA GLY A 430 13.30 28.40 5.65
C GLY A 430 11.88 28.95 5.68
N ALA A 431 11.70 30.24 5.98
CA ALA A 431 10.38 30.84 6.14
C ALA A 431 9.63 31.00 4.80
N THR A 432 10.35 31.31 3.72
CA THR A 432 9.78 31.49 2.38
C THR A 432 9.30 30.15 1.79
N LEU A 433 10.09 29.09 1.96
CA LEU A 433 9.72 27.72 1.55
C LEU A 433 8.56 27.16 2.38
N VAL A 434 8.52 27.41 3.69
CA VAL A 434 7.40 27.02 4.55
C VAL A 434 6.11 27.72 4.09
N ARG A 435 6.15 29.03 3.82
CA ARG A 435 4.98 29.78 3.33
C ARG A 435 4.52 29.30 1.95
N ALA A 436 5.43 29.06 1.02
CA ALA A 436 5.09 28.51 -0.30
C ALA A 436 4.43 27.12 -0.18
N TRP A 437 4.89 26.28 0.76
CA TRP A 437 4.30 24.98 1.05
C TRP A 437 2.94 25.04 1.75
N GLU A 438 2.75 25.96 2.69
CA GLU A 438 1.45 26.23 3.34
C GLU A 438 0.38 26.66 2.33
N LEU A 439 0.80 27.31 1.24
CA LEU A 439 -0.05 27.69 0.10
C LEU A 439 -0.25 26.53 -0.90
N ALA A 440 0.76 25.68 -1.11
CA ALA A 440 0.70 24.57 -2.07
C ALA A 440 -0.04 23.32 -1.53
N ARG A 441 -0.02 23.08 -0.21
CA ARG A 441 -0.61 21.88 0.43
C ARG A 441 -2.10 21.66 0.12
N PRO A 442 -3.01 22.66 0.12
CA PRO A 442 -4.42 22.42 -0.16
C PRO A 442 -4.59 22.12 -1.65
N THR A 443 -3.82 22.81 -2.50
CA THR A 443 -3.80 22.63 -3.95
C THR A 443 -3.32 21.24 -4.35
N LEU A 444 -2.32 20.68 -3.68
CA LEU A 444 -1.87 19.31 -3.92
C LEU A 444 -2.85 18.26 -3.42
N LEU A 445 -3.51 18.49 -2.28
CA LEU A 445 -4.57 17.60 -1.80
C LEU A 445 -5.77 17.63 -2.74
N VAL A 446 -6.17 18.82 -3.21
CA VAL A 446 -7.25 18.98 -4.20
C VAL A 446 -6.83 18.33 -5.53
N GLY A 447 -5.61 18.59 -6.00
CA GLY A 447 -5.06 17.97 -7.20
C GLY A 447 -5.01 16.45 -7.10
N PHE A 448 -4.70 15.91 -5.92
CA PHE A 448 -4.80 14.49 -5.64
C PHE A 448 -6.23 14.00 -5.72
N VAL A 449 -7.18 14.62 -5.01
CA VAL A 449 -8.58 14.18 -5.02
C VAL A 449 -9.17 14.24 -6.42
N VAL A 450 -8.83 15.28 -7.20
CA VAL A 450 -9.22 15.41 -8.60
C VAL A 450 -8.59 14.29 -9.42
N ALA A 451 -7.26 14.14 -9.37
CA ALA A 451 -6.57 13.05 -10.05
C ALA A 451 -7.25 11.73 -9.71
N PHE A 452 -7.37 11.38 -8.42
CA PHE A 452 -8.01 10.19 -7.86
C PHE A 452 -9.49 10.01 -8.28
N SER A 453 -10.21 11.04 -8.66
CA SER A 453 -11.60 10.90 -9.14
C SER A 453 -11.72 10.75 -10.66
N LEU A 454 -10.69 11.11 -11.43
CA LEU A 454 -10.68 11.05 -12.90
C LEU A 454 -10.39 9.64 -13.41
N HIS A 455 -11.37 8.74 -13.36
CA HIS A 455 -11.31 7.43 -14.01
C HIS A 455 -12.60 7.17 -14.77
N GLU A 456 -12.50 6.38 -15.84
CA GLU A 456 -13.63 6.05 -16.71
C GLU A 456 -14.79 5.39 -15.94
N VAL A 457 -16.02 5.60 -16.43
CA VAL A 457 -17.20 4.88 -15.91
C VAL A 457 -17.17 3.47 -16.49
N ALA A 458 -16.74 2.49 -15.70
CA ALA A 458 -16.50 1.11 -16.15
C ALA A 458 -17.48 0.07 -15.58
N SER A 459 -18.23 0.40 -14.52
CA SER A 459 -19.15 -0.54 -13.90
C SER A 459 -20.42 -0.71 -14.74
N SER A 460 -20.73 -1.94 -15.13
CA SER A 460 -22.01 -2.28 -15.78
C SER A 460 -23.21 -2.06 -14.86
N ASP A 461 -23.04 -2.19 -13.54
CA ASP A 461 -24.11 -1.98 -12.56
C ASP A 461 -24.62 -0.53 -12.51
N PHE A 462 -23.75 0.43 -12.85
CA PHE A 462 -24.16 1.83 -13.02
C PHE A 462 -25.33 1.94 -14.01
N PHE A 463 -25.30 1.18 -15.11
CA PHE A 463 -26.27 1.31 -16.19
C PHE A 463 -27.66 0.77 -15.81
N PHE A 464 -27.77 -0.28 -15.00
CA PHE A 464 -29.11 -0.70 -14.54
C PHE A 464 -29.70 0.34 -13.58
N HIS A 465 -28.88 0.96 -12.70
CA HIS A 465 -29.35 2.03 -11.83
C HIS A 465 -29.81 3.24 -12.65
N GLN A 466 -29.06 3.61 -13.69
CA GLN A 466 -29.43 4.64 -14.65
C GLN A 466 -30.78 4.33 -15.31
N ARG A 467 -30.97 3.09 -15.80
CA ARG A 467 -32.24 2.69 -16.43
C ARG A 467 -33.42 2.74 -15.48
N VAL A 468 -33.27 2.18 -14.28
CA VAL A 468 -34.32 2.22 -13.25
C VAL A 468 -34.65 3.68 -12.88
N GLY A 469 -33.65 4.54 -12.78
CA GLY A 469 -33.85 5.98 -12.52
C GLY A 469 -34.65 6.67 -13.63
N LEU A 470 -34.35 6.39 -14.90
CA LEU A 470 -35.12 6.91 -16.03
C LEU A 470 -36.58 6.44 -16.01
N ASP A 471 -36.82 5.17 -15.67
CA ASP A 471 -38.19 4.64 -15.56
C ASP A 471 -38.96 5.27 -14.39
N ILE A 472 -38.30 5.58 -13.27
CA ILE A 472 -38.90 6.32 -12.16
C ILE A 472 -39.24 7.75 -12.57
N ILE A 473 -38.32 8.44 -13.26
CA ILE A 473 -38.52 9.83 -13.72
C ILE A 473 -39.69 9.89 -14.71
N THR A 474 -39.79 8.92 -15.62
CA THR A 474 -40.83 8.90 -16.66
C THR A 474 -42.18 8.44 -16.14
N SER A 475 -42.23 7.42 -15.27
CA SER A 475 -43.48 6.89 -14.73
C SER A 475 -44.02 7.65 -13.50
N GLY A 476 -43.16 8.38 -12.79
CA GLY A 476 -43.49 9.02 -11.52
C GLY A 476 -43.68 8.03 -10.36
N SER A 477 -43.31 6.76 -10.54
CA SER A 477 -43.54 5.70 -9.54
C SER A 477 -42.30 4.83 -9.34
N VAL A 478 -42.09 4.36 -8.11
CA VAL A 478 -40.98 3.45 -7.80
C VAL A 478 -41.39 2.00 -8.12
N PRO A 479 -40.64 1.25 -8.94
CA PRO A 479 -40.98 -0.12 -9.33
C PRO A 479 -41.14 -1.05 -8.13
N VAL A 480 -42.19 -1.87 -8.10
CA VAL A 480 -42.41 -2.91 -7.08
C VAL A 480 -42.19 -4.33 -7.60
N ARG A 481 -42.01 -4.45 -8.91
CA ARG A 481 -41.80 -5.72 -9.64
C ARG A 481 -40.74 -5.55 -10.70
N ASP A 482 -40.02 -6.63 -11.00
CA ASP A 482 -39.06 -6.66 -12.08
C ASP A 482 -39.76 -6.63 -13.45
N ALA A 483 -39.29 -5.74 -14.33
CA ALA A 483 -39.75 -5.62 -15.71
C ALA A 483 -38.63 -5.89 -16.73
N TYR A 484 -37.42 -6.17 -16.23
CA TYR A 484 -36.19 -6.00 -16.97
C TYR A 484 -35.52 -7.30 -17.34
N SER A 485 -35.55 -8.28 -16.45
CA SER A 485 -34.92 -9.58 -16.67
C SER A 485 -35.94 -10.58 -17.21
N CYS A 486 -35.48 -11.58 -17.96
CA CYS A 486 -36.42 -12.59 -18.46
C CYS A 486 -36.71 -13.70 -17.45
N THR A 487 -35.74 -14.07 -16.62
CA THR A 487 -35.86 -15.19 -15.67
C THR A 487 -36.63 -14.80 -14.41
N ALA A 488 -36.63 -13.51 -14.06
CA ALA A 488 -37.33 -12.99 -12.88
C ALA A 488 -38.44 -11.99 -13.22
N LEU A 489 -38.94 -12.00 -14.46
CA LEU A 489 -40.01 -11.09 -14.88
C LEU A 489 -41.23 -11.16 -13.95
N GLY A 490 -41.65 -10.01 -13.42
CA GLY A 490 -42.77 -9.89 -12.50
C GLY A 490 -42.47 -10.27 -11.04
N ALA A 491 -41.26 -10.74 -10.73
CA ALA A 491 -40.83 -11.03 -9.36
C ALA A 491 -40.82 -9.75 -8.49
N PRO A 492 -41.04 -9.84 -7.16
CA PRO A 492 -40.92 -8.69 -6.27
C PRO A 492 -39.55 -8.02 -6.40
N TYR A 493 -39.54 -6.70 -6.52
CA TYR A 493 -38.31 -5.93 -6.65
C TYR A 493 -38.33 -4.74 -5.69
N VAL A 494 -37.28 -4.63 -4.86
CA VAL A 494 -37.11 -3.55 -3.89
C VAL A 494 -35.94 -2.66 -4.31
N VAL A 495 -36.26 -1.53 -4.92
CA VAL A 495 -35.30 -0.48 -5.27
C VAL A 495 -34.92 0.32 -4.01
N HIS A 496 -34.21 -0.33 -3.10
CA HIS A 496 -33.87 0.23 -1.79
C HIS A 496 -33.06 1.55 -1.88
N GLY A 497 -32.40 1.83 -3.01
CA GLY A 497 -31.71 3.09 -3.31
C GLY A 497 -32.32 3.89 -4.46
N TRP A 498 -33.66 3.97 -4.56
CA TRP A 498 -34.35 4.63 -5.68
C TRP A 498 -33.91 6.07 -5.93
N LEU A 499 -33.62 6.85 -4.87
CA LEU A 499 -33.19 8.24 -5.02
C LEU A 499 -31.81 8.32 -5.67
N SER A 500 -30.91 7.37 -5.35
CA SER A 500 -29.61 7.26 -6.01
C SER A 500 -29.77 6.93 -7.50
N ALA A 501 -30.68 6.02 -7.85
CA ALA A 501 -30.97 5.70 -9.24
C ALA A 501 -31.45 6.93 -10.02
N VAL A 502 -32.38 7.71 -9.45
CA VAL A 502 -32.87 8.96 -10.04
C VAL A 502 -31.74 9.99 -10.20
N LEU A 503 -30.89 10.18 -9.19
CA LEU A 503 -29.78 11.13 -9.26
C LEU A 503 -28.75 10.74 -10.33
N LEU A 504 -28.37 9.46 -10.39
CA LEU A 504 -27.45 8.93 -11.40
C LEU A 504 -28.02 9.11 -12.81
N ALA A 505 -29.28 8.74 -13.01
CA ALA A 505 -29.98 8.91 -14.29
C ALA A 505 -30.07 10.37 -14.73
N ALA A 506 -30.42 11.29 -13.81
CA ALA A 506 -30.56 12.72 -14.12
C ALA A 506 -29.22 13.36 -14.49
N VAL A 507 -28.15 13.04 -13.74
CA VAL A 507 -26.80 13.57 -13.99
C VAL A 507 -26.24 13.03 -15.31
N ASP A 508 -26.42 11.74 -15.56
CA ASP A 508 -26.00 11.09 -16.79
C ASP A 508 -26.77 11.63 -18.01
N SER A 509 -28.08 11.82 -17.90
CA SER A 509 -28.89 12.42 -18.97
C SER A 509 -28.48 13.86 -19.29
N ALA A 510 -28.01 14.61 -18.30
CA ALA A 510 -27.63 16.01 -18.46
C ALA A 510 -26.22 16.20 -19.04
N ALA A 511 -25.26 15.36 -18.67
CA ALA A 511 -23.84 15.58 -18.97
C ALA A 511 -23.04 14.30 -19.27
N GLY A 512 -23.67 13.14 -19.40
CA GLY A 512 -23.04 11.84 -19.64
C GLY A 512 -21.99 11.47 -18.59
N ALA A 513 -20.98 10.70 -19.01
CA ALA A 513 -19.86 10.29 -18.17
C ALA A 513 -19.17 11.45 -17.41
N PRO A 514 -18.89 12.63 -18.02
CA PRO A 514 -18.37 13.79 -17.28
C PRO A 514 -19.26 14.22 -16.10
N GLY A 515 -20.58 14.15 -16.25
CA GLY A 515 -21.53 14.45 -15.18
C GLY A 515 -21.40 13.48 -14.01
N VAL A 516 -21.37 12.18 -14.31
CA VAL A 516 -21.25 11.10 -13.31
C VAL A 516 -19.94 11.22 -12.53
N ILE A 517 -18.84 11.49 -13.22
CA ILE A 517 -17.53 11.71 -12.60
C ILE A 517 -17.52 12.97 -11.74
N THR A 518 -18.22 14.03 -12.16
CA THR A 518 -18.38 15.25 -11.36
C THR A 518 -19.16 14.99 -10.07
N LEU A 519 -20.22 14.18 -10.14
CA LEU A 519 -20.97 13.74 -8.96
C LEU A 519 -20.07 12.92 -8.02
N ARG A 520 -19.29 11.98 -8.57
CA ARG A 520 -18.31 11.17 -7.83
C ARG A 520 -17.31 12.05 -7.07
N LEU A 521 -16.67 12.97 -7.77
CA LEU A 521 -15.73 13.94 -7.22
C LEU A 521 -16.38 14.78 -6.10
N THR A 522 -17.61 15.24 -6.32
CA THR A 522 -18.36 16.04 -5.34
C THR A 522 -18.62 15.25 -4.05
N CYS A 523 -19.03 13.98 -4.16
CA CYS A 523 -19.23 13.10 -3.02
C CYS A 523 -17.94 12.87 -2.23
N ILE A 524 -16.82 12.58 -2.92
CA ILE A 524 -15.51 12.36 -2.28
C ILE A 524 -15.05 13.62 -1.54
N ILE A 525 -15.15 14.80 -2.18
CA ILE A 525 -14.81 16.08 -1.55
C ILE A 525 -15.70 16.33 -0.33
N ALA A 526 -17.01 16.07 -0.43
CA ALA A 526 -17.95 16.25 0.68
C ALA A 526 -17.59 15.35 1.86
N VAL A 527 -17.29 14.06 1.63
CA VAL A 527 -16.85 13.12 2.67
C VAL A 527 -15.58 13.63 3.36
N ILE A 528 -14.54 13.99 2.60
CA ILE A 528 -13.29 14.52 3.15
C ILE A 528 -13.55 15.79 3.96
N ALA A 529 -14.36 16.72 3.45
CA ALA A 529 -14.68 17.97 4.11
C ALA A 529 -15.44 17.74 5.44
N ILE A 530 -16.39 16.81 5.48
CA ILE A 530 -17.13 16.46 6.69
C ILE A 530 -16.20 15.81 7.73
N LEU A 531 -15.33 14.88 7.32
CA LEU A 531 -14.33 14.26 8.20
C LEU A 531 -13.31 15.28 8.73
N VAL A 532 -12.82 16.13 7.83
CA VAL A 532 -12.35 17.52 8.03
C VAL A 532 -12.85 18.20 9.32
N LEU A 533 -14.13 18.55 9.21
CA LEU A 533 -14.90 19.30 10.19
C LEU A 533 -15.19 18.47 11.45
N ALA A 534 -15.19 17.14 11.37
CA ALA A 534 -15.35 16.28 12.54
C ALA A 534 -14.17 16.44 13.51
N LEU A 535 -13.00 16.85 13.03
CA LEU A 535 -11.83 17.08 13.88
C LEU A 535 -11.97 18.33 14.77
N PRO A 536 -11.37 18.35 15.97
CA PRO A 536 -11.22 19.55 16.78
C PRO A 536 -10.58 20.70 16.02
N SER A 537 -11.02 21.95 16.26
CA SER A 537 -10.47 23.14 15.58
C SER A 537 -8.96 23.27 15.69
N ARG A 538 -8.37 22.79 16.79
CA ARG A 538 -6.92 22.75 17.00
C ARG A 538 -6.18 21.76 16.11
N LEU A 539 -6.85 20.83 15.43
CA LEU A 539 -6.23 19.84 14.53
C LEU A 539 -6.50 20.15 13.05
N ARG A 540 -7.36 21.12 12.73
CA ARG A 540 -7.76 21.45 11.35
C ARG A 540 -6.68 22.17 10.53
N GLY A 541 -5.54 22.54 11.13
CA GLY A 541 -4.42 23.20 10.43
C GLY A 541 -4.76 24.55 9.76
N LEU A 542 -5.94 25.13 10.00
CA LEU A 542 -6.33 26.41 9.44
C LEU A 542 -5.45 27.53 10.01
N PRO A 543 -4.89 28.42 9.17
CA PRO A 543 -4.05 29.52 9.63
C PRO A 543 -4.81 30.35 10.67
N ARG A 544 -4.30 30.39 11.91
CA ARG A 544 -4.61 31.52 12.79
C ARG A 544 -3.63 32.64 12.45
N PRO A 545 -4.05 33.92 12.45
CA PRO A 545 -3.17 35.06 12.11
C PRO A 545 -1.96 35.23 13.05
N THR A 546 -1.86 34.45 14.13
CA THR A 546 -0.77 34.54 15.11
C THR A 546 0.27 33.45 14.89
N LEU A 547 1.46 33.86 14.46
CA LEU A 547 2.61 33.06 14.01
C LEU A 547 3.27 32.13 15.06
N GLU A 548 2.72 31.95 16.26
CA GLU A 548 3.50 31.42 17.39
C GLU A 548 3.18 30.01 17.88
N SER A 549 2.16 29.32 17.36
CA SER A 549 1.99 27.90 17.73
C SER A 549 1.21 27.09 16.70
N GLU A 550 1.93 26.52 15.74
CA GLU A 550 1.49 25.34 14.98
C GLU A 550 1.00 24.25 15.97
N PRO A 551 -0.26 23.81 15.90
CA PRO A 551 -0.76 22.82 16.82
C PRO A 551 -0.09 21.47 16.54
N ARG A 552 0.74 21.01 17.49
CA ARG A 552 1.34 19.67 17.50
C ARG A 552 0.32 18.60 17.05
N GLY A 553 0.59 17.98 15.90
CA GLY A 553 -0.22 16.91 15.30
C GLY A 553 -1.10 17.28 14.10
N ALA A 554 -1.15 18.55 13.65
CA ALA A 554 -1.95 18.95 12.48
C ALA A 554 -1.49 18.27 11.17
N TRP A 555 -0.18 18.06 11.01
CA TRP A 555 0.45 17.34 9.90
C TRP A 555 0.00 15.88 9.74
N LEU A 556 -0.59 15.27 10.78
CA LEU A 556 -1.14 13.91 10.71
C LEU A 556 -2.45 13.86 9.91
N VAL A 557 -3.17 14.98 9.80
CA VAL A 557 -4.49 14.99 9.17
C VAL A 557 -4.39 14.68 7.67
N PRO A 558 -3.52 15.32 6.87
CA PRO A 558 -3.32 14.94 5.47
C PRO A 558 -2.86 13.49 5.29
N LEU A 559 -1.98 12.99 6.16
CA LEU A 559 -1.51 11.59 6.16
C LEU A 559 -2.67 10.61 6.38
N LEU A 560 -3.54 10.91 7.34
CA LEU A 560 -4.71 10.07 7.62
C LEU A 560 -5.77 10.18 6.54
N VAL A 561 -5.95 11.37 5.94
CA VAL A 561 -6.85 11.55 4.80
C VAL A 561 -6.35 10.71 3.63
N PHE A 562 -5.04 10.70 3.36
CA PHE A 562 -4.47 9.81 2.34
C PHE A 562 -4.72 8.35 2.64
N LEU A 563 -4.35 7.88 3.84
CA LEU A 563 -4.53 6.47 4.20
C LEU A 563 -6.00 6.06 4.09
N ALA A 564 -6.90 6.95 4.49
CA ALA A 564 -8.34 6.75 4.29
C ALA A 564 -8.70 6.67 2.80
N LEU A 565 -8.22 7.58 1.95
CA LEU A 565 -8.51 7.58 0.51
C LEU A 565 -8.00 6.32 -0.19
N VAL A 566 -6.81 5.82 0.17
CA VAL A 566 -6.30 4.55 -0.33
C VAL A 566 -7.18 3.38 0.13
N ALA A 567 -7.58 3.36 1.41
CA ALA A 567 -8.47 2.31 1.93
C ALA A 567 -9.89 2.38 1.32
N LEU A 568 -10.33 3.57 0.88
CA LEU A 568 -11.64 3.82 0.28
C LEU A 568 -11.69 3.61 -1.23
N TRP A 569 -10.54 3.50 -1.92
CA TRP A 569 -10.43 3.56 -3.38
C TRP A 569 -11.39 2.61 -4.13
N GLN A 570 -11.41 1.33 -3.76
CA GLN A 570 -12.26 0.32 -4.40
C GLN A 570 -13.76 0.57 -4.21
N ARG A 571 -14.14 1.56 -3.39
CA ARG A 571 -15.52 1.95 -3.14
C ARG A 571 -15.87 3.31 -3.77
N PHE A 572 -14.98 3.87 -4.58
CA PHE A 572 -15.24 5.05 -5.41
C PHE A 572 -15.80 4.68 -6.80
N GLU A 573 -16.58 3.62 -6.86
CA GLU A 573 -17.35 3.23 -8.05
C GLU A 573 -18.62 4.09 -8.18
N ASP A 574 -19.16 4.18 -9.39
CA ASP A 574 -20.40 4.92 -9.72
C ASP A 574 -21.67 4.19 -9.28
N ARG A 575 -21.71 3.80 -8.01
CA ARG A 575 -22.79 3.03 -7.41
C ARG A 575 -23.47 3.82 -6.29
N PRO A 576 -24.72 3.47 -5.92
CA PRO A 576 -25.45 4.12 -4.83
C PRO A 576 -24.70 4.19 -3.48
N HIS A 577 -23.77 3.26 -3.21
CA HIS A 577 -22.97 3.28 -1.97
C HIS A 577 -22.10 4.53 -1.84
N LEU A 578 -21.59 5.09 -2.95
CA LEU A 578 -20.80 6.33 -2.92
C LEU A 578 -21.60 7.51 -2.37
N LEU A 579 -22.86 7.64 -2.77
CA LEU A 579 -23.79 8.65 -2.24
C LEU A 579 -24.07 8.42 -0.75
N ALA A 580 -24.10 7.16 -0.32
CA ALA A 580 -24.30 6.77 1.08
C ALA A 580 -23.11 7.12 1.99
N LEU A 581 -21.90 7.26 1.45
CA LEU A 581 -20.73 7.65 2.25
C LEU A 581 -20.85 9.07 2.82
N VAL A 582 -21.59 9.97 2.16
CA VAL A 582 -21.83 11.34 2.64
C VAL A 582 -22.61 11.36 3.97
N PRO A 583 -23.79 10.72 4.09
CA PRO A 583 -24.49 10.60 5.36
C PRO A 583 -23.74 9.71 6.38
N THR A 584 -22.96 8.70 5.96
CA THR A 584 -22.04 7.98 6.88
C THR A 584 -21.01 8.95 7.50
N ALA A 585 -20.41 9.84 6.71
CA ALA A 585 -19.49 10.87 7.21
C ALA A 585 -20.21 11.86 8.13
N ALA A 586 -21.46 12.22 7.82
CA ALA A 586 -22.29 13.07 8.68
C ALA A 586 -22.56 12.40 10.04
N LEU A 587 -22.83 11.08 10.06
CA LEU A 587 -22.93 10.30 11.29
C LEU A 587 -21.62 10.32 12.09
N ALA A 588 -20.48 10.08 11.45
CA ALA A 588 -19.17 10.16 12.09
C ALA A 588 -18.90 11.55 12.70
N PHE A 589 -19.25 12.61 11.97
CA PHE A 589 -19.18 14.00 12.43
C PHE A 589 -20.06 14.26 13.67
N ALA A 590 -21.31 13.81 13.65
CA ALA A 590 -22.26 13.96 14.75
C ALA A 590 -21.76 13.23 16.01
N LEU A 591 -21.32 11.98 15.87
CA LEU A 591 -20.78 11.16 16.97
C LEU A 591 -19.49 11.77 17.56
N ALA A 592 -18.59 12.28 16.71
CA ALA A 592 -17.38 12.96 17.15
C ALA A 592 -17.69 14.26 17.92
N ARG A 593 -18.68 15.03 17.49
CA ARG A 593 -19.11 16.26 18.21
C ARG A 593 -19.85 15.94 19.50
N PHE A 594 -20.75 14.96 19.49
CA PHE A 594 -21.47 14.50 20.67
C PHE A 594 -20.51 13.99 21.75
N SER A 595 -19.53 13.16 21.38
CA SER A 595 -18.53 12.64 22.32
C SER A 595 -17.64 13.71 22.94
N ARG A 596 -17.46 14.87 22.27
CA ARG A 596 -16.70 16.01 22.80
C ARG A 596 -17.56 16.95 23.65
N ASN A 597 -18.79 17.22 23.22
CA ASN A 597 -19.60 18.30 23.78
C ASN A 597 -20.68 17.80 24.76
N GLY A 598 -21.11 16.54 24.68
CA GLY A 598 -22.18 15.96 25.50
C GLY A 598 -23.55 16.62 25.31
N ARG A 599 -23.81 17.23 24.13
CA ARG A 599 -25.06 17.97 23.85
C ARG A 599 -25.92 17.24 22.84
N ALA A 600 -27.18 16.98 23.17
CA ALA A 600 -28.13 16.29 22.29
C ALA A 600 -28.30 16.97 20.91
N ARG A 601 -28.23 18.31 20.86
CA ARG A 601 -28.30 19.08 19.60
C ARG A 601 -27.26 18.68 18.55
N GLU A 602 -26.15 18.07 18.96
CA GLU A 602 -25.07 17.64 18.06
C GLU A 602 -25.48 16.43 17.21
N ILE A 603 -26.47 15.65 17.66
CA ILE A 603 -26.98 14.45 16.99
C ILE A 603 -28.48 14.52 16.68
N ALA A 604 -29.21 15.51 17.21
CA ALA A 604 -30.66 15.64 17.05
C ALA A 604 -31.13 15.81 15.58
N TRP A 605 -30.24 16.22 14.67
CA TRP A 605 -30.52 16.35 13.24
C TRP A 605 -30.31 15.03 12.46
N LEU A 606 -29.71 14.01 13.08
CA LEU A 606 -29.46 12.72 12.42
C LEU A 606 -30.71 12.06 11.85
N PRO A 607 -31.90 12.07 12.50
CA PRO A 607 -33.09 11.45 11.92
C PRO A 607 -33.47 12.01 10.55
N VAL A 608 -33.27 13.32 10.31
CA VAL A 608 -33.52 13.94 9.01
C VAL A 608 -32.53 13.43 7.95
N VAL A 609 -31.25 13.31 8.33
CA VAL A 609 -30.22 12.78 7.44
C VAL A 609 -30.40 11.30 7.18
N VAL A 610 -30.84 10.52 8.17
CA VAL A 610 -31.16 9.09 8.02
C VAL A 610 -32.40 8.89 7.15
N ALA A 611 -33.40 9.76 7.21
CA ALA A 611 -34.54 9.73 6.31
C ALA A 611 -34.10 9.89 4.83
N ALA A 612 -33.24 10.87 4.54
CA ALA A 612 -32.67 11.03 3.21
C ALA A 612 -31.78 9.83 2.82
N TRP A 613 -30.95 9.35 3.75
CA TRP A 613 -30.07 8.20 3.54
C TRP A 613 -30.84 6.91 3.23
N ALA A 614 -31.95 6.65 3.91
CA ALA A 614 -32.78 5.46 3.66
C ALA A 614 -33.37 5.42 2.25
N ASN A 615 -33.42 6.55 1.55
CA ASN A 615 -33.83 6.65 0.16
C ASN A 615 -32.64 6.56 -0.82
N LEU A 616 -31.43 6.89 -0.37
CA LEU A 616 -30.19 6.76 -1.14
C LEU A 616 -29.67 5.32 -1.15
N HIS A 617 -29.65 4.66 0.00
CA HIS A 617 -29.02 3.34 0.14
C HIS A 617 -29.49 2.57 1.38
N GLY A 618 -29.47 1.24 1.29
CA GLY A 618 -29.90 0.34 2.37
C GLY A 618 -29.00 0.37 3.62
N SER A 619 -27.81 0.97 3.54
CA SER A 619 -26.89 1.12 4.69
C SER A 619 -27.39 2.11 5.75
N ALA A 620 -28.49 2.82 5.53
CA ALA A 620 -29.07 3.76 6.51
C ALA A 620 -29.36 3.11 7.88
N LEU A 621 -29.61 1.79 7.92
CA LEU A 621 -29.79 1.02 9.16
C LEU A 621 -28.52 0.96 10.03
N LEU A 622 -27.36 1.29 9.48
CA LEU A 622 -26.11 1.41 10.23
C LEU A 622 -26.20 2.50 11.31
N ALA A 623 -26.89 3.61 11.03
CA ALA A 623 -27.02 4.72 11.98
C ALA A 623 -27.75 4.33 13.28
N PRO A 624 -28.99 3.81 13.27
CA PRO A 624 -29.66 3.38 14.48
C PRO A 624 -28.91 2.24 15.18
N ALA A 625 -28.40 1.25 14.43
CA ALA A 625 -27.64 0.13 14.99
C ALA A 625 -26.41 0.62 15.80
N LEU A 626 -25.65 1.55 15.23
CA LEU A 626 -24.47 2.11 15.90
C LEU A 626 -24.85 2.97 17.11
N LEU A 627 -25.90 3.79 17.02
CA LEU A 627 -26.40 4.59 18.14
C LEU A 627 -26.84 3.71 19.32
N PHE A 628 -27.53 2.59 19.05
CA PHE A 628 -27.88 1.62 20.09
C PHE A 628 -26.67 0.92 20.69
N ALA A 629 -25.70 0.51 19.86
CA ALA A 629 -24.46 -0.11 20.34
C ALA A 629 -23.68 0.85 21.27
N LEU A 630 -23.59 2.13 20.90
CA LEU A 630 -22.93 3.15 21.72
C LEU A 630 -23.72 3.48 23.00
N ALA A 631 -25.05 3.50 22.94
CA ALA A 631 -25.89 3.64 24.13
C ALA A 631 -25.67 2.47 25.10
N GLY A 632 -25.60 1.23 24.58
CA GLY A 632 -25.26 0.04 25.36
C GLY A 632 -23.85 0.12 25.97
N ALA A 633 -22.88 0.64 25.22
CA ALA A 633 -21.52 0.87 25.72
C ALA A 633 -21.50 1.82 26.92
N ASP A 634 -22.26 2.92 26.84
CA ASP A 634 -22.37 3.91 27.91
C ASP A 634 -23.08 3.37 29.16
N LEU A 635 -24.04 2.45 28.99
CA LEU A 635 -24.72 1.75 30.08
C LEU A 635 -23.84 0.70 30.76
N ALA A 636 -23.12 -0.10 29.97
CA ALA A 636 -22.24 -1.16 30.47
C ALA A 636 -20.96 -0.61 31.15
N PHE A 637 -20.43 0.50 30.63
CA PHE A 637 -19.19 1.12 31.09
C PHE A 637 -19.39 2.60 31.47
N PRO A 638 -20.19 2.88 32.52
CA PRO A 638 -20.49 4.25 32.90
C PRO A 638 -19.23 4.99 33.34
N THR A 639 -19.12 6.26 32.93
CA THR A 639 -17.98 7.11 33.31
C THR A 639 -17.83 7.20 34.83
N ARG A 640 -16.61 7.43 35.34
CA ARG A 640 -16.36 7.63 36.79
C ARG A 640 -17.30 8.65 37.41
N ARG A 641 -17.66 9.70 36.66
CA ARG A 641 -18.59 10.73 37.11
C ARG A 641 -20.01 10.17 37.29
N ALA A 642 -20.52 9.37 36.35
CA ALA A 642 -21.83 8.73 36.45
C ALA A 642 -21.94 7.71 37.60
N ARG A 643 -20.86 6.97 37.88
CA ARG A 643 -20.81 6.03 39.03
C ARG A 643 -20.94 6.70 40.39
N VAL A 644 -20.43 7.94 40.54
CA VAL A 644 -20.41 8.64 41.84
C VAL A 644 -21.77 9.25 42.19
N ILE A 645 -22.60 9.59 41.21
CA ILE A 645 -23.86 10.33 41.43
C ILE A 645 -25.12 9.47 41.25
N GLY A 646 -24.99 8.19 40.88
CA GLY A 646 -26.13 7.27 40.76
C GLY A 646 -27.16 7.64 39.68
N ILE A 647 -26.79 8.49 38.71
CA ILE A 647 -27.70 8.96 37.65
C ILE A 647 -27.65 8.00 36.46
N PHE A 648 -28.81 7.60 35.95
CA PHE A 648 -28.96 6.92 34.65
C PHE A 648 -28.21 7.72 33.57
N PRO A 649 -27.34 7.11 32.72
CA PRO A 649 -26.49 7.90 31.85
C PRO A 649 -27.32 8.62 30.79
N ARG A 650 -27.54 9.94 31.01
CA ARG A 650 -28.24 10.85 30.09
C ARG A 650 -27.78 10.67 28.64
N ASP A 651 -26.48 10.50 28.43
CA ASP A 651 -25.90 10.30 27.10
C ASP A 651 -26.41 9.03 26.42
N ALA A 652 -26.54 7.92 27.16
CA ALA A 652 -27.08 6.67 26.64
C ALA A 652 -28.56 6.82 26.26
N MET A 653 -29.36 7.54 27.06
CA MET A 653 -30.76 7.83 26.73
C MET A 653 -30.88 8.72 25.49
N VAL A 654 -30.01 9.71 25.34
CA VAL A 654 -29.97 10.58 24.16
C VAL A 654 -29.58 9.77 22.91
N LEU A 655 -28.56 8.91 23.01
CA LEU A 655 -28.16 8.02 21.91
C LEU A 655 -29.27 7.03 21.55
N ALA A 656 -29.91 6.40 22.53
CA ALA A 656 -31.01 5.46 22.31
C ALA A 656 -32.25 6.14 21.74
N GLY A 657 -32.61 7.31 22.25
CA GLY A 657 -33.76 8.10 21.76
C GLY A 657 -33.56 8.58 20.33
N VAL A 658 -32.38 9.13 20.01
CA VAL A 658 -32.03 9.49 18.63
C VAL A 658 -31.92 8.25 17.76
N GLY A 659 -31.40 7.13 18.27
CA GLY A 659 -31.38 5.84 17.60
C GLY A 659 -32.77 5.35 17.21
N ALA A 660 -33.75 5.46 18.11
CA ALA A 660 -35.14 5.12 17.83
C ALA A 660 -35.77 6.04 16.78
N LEU A 661 -35.49 7.35 16.83
CA LEU A 661 -35.94 8.29 15.80
C LEU A 661 -35.31 8.02 14.44
N CYS A 662 -34.02 7.68 14.39
CA CYS A 662 -33.34 7.25 13.17
C CYS A 662 -33.92 5.94 12.62
N LEU A 663 -34.25 4.98 13.49
CA LEU A 663 -34.89 3.73 13.08
C LEU A 663 -36.27 4.00 12.46
N ALA A 664 -37.07 4.89 13.08
CA ALA A 664 -38.35 5.32 12.52
C ALA A 664 -38.17 6.09 11.20
N ALA A 665 -37.13 6.93 11.09
CA ALA A 665 -36.81 7.67 9.87
C ALA A 665 -36.50 6.75 8.68
N CYS A 666 -35.92 5.56 8.90
CA CYS A 666 -35.72 4.57 7.84
C CYS A 666 -37.04 4.11 7.18
N ALA A 667 -38.17 4.20 7.88
CA ALA A 667 -39.49 3.87 7.34
C ALA A 667 -40.06 4.98 6.42
N LEU A 668 -39.39 6.13 6.29
CA LEU A 668 -39.75 7.20 5.33
C LEU A 668 -39.24 6.90 3.90
N ASN A 669 -38.87 5.65 3.64
CA ASN A 669 -38.64 5.12 2.31
C ASN A 669 -39.99 4.69 1.68
N PRO A 670 -40.20 4.79 0.35
CA PRO A 670 -41.44 4.36 -0.33
C PRO A 670 -41.90 2.93 -0.02
N TYR A 671 -40.97 2.04 0.32
CA TYR A 671 -41.28 0.65 0.70
C TYR A 671 -41.63 0.48 2.19
N GLY A 672 -41.54 1.53 3.00
CA GLY A 672 -41.88 1.54 4.43
C GLY A 672 -41.23 0.39 5.21
N LEU A 673 -42.06 -0.43 5.86
CA LEU A 673 -41.59 -1.57 6.65
C LEU A 673 -41.01 -2.71 5.80
N ALA A 674 -41.30 -2.78 4.50
CA ALA A 674 -40.75 -3.81 3.62
C ALA A 674 -39.24 -3.64 3.42
N LEU A 675 -38.70 -2.42 3.57
CA LEU A 675 -37.26 -2.17 3.56
C LEU A 675 -36.53 -2.96 4.65
N PHE A 676 -37.11 -3.04 5.85
CA PHE A 676 -36.51 -3.79 6.96
C PHE A 676 -36.52 -5.30 6.70
N ARG A 677 -37.62 -5.81 6.13
CA ARG A 677 -37.71 -7.22 5.73
C ARG A 677 -36.68 -7.55 4.65
N PHE A 678 -36.50 -6.66 3.67
CA PHE A 678 -35.49 -6.78 2.64
C PHE A 678 -34.07 -6.80 3.23
N SER A 679 -33.70 -5.79 4.03
CA SER A 679 -32.37 -5.73 4.65
C SER A 679 -32.10 -6.92 5.60
N GLY A 680 -33.10 -7.34 6.37
CA GLY A 680 -33.02 -8.54 7.21
C GLY A 680 -32.85 -9.82 6.39
N GLY A 681 -33.62 -9.98 5.32
CA GLY A 681 -33.51 -11.11 4.39
C GLY A 681 -32.14 -11.18 3.71
N MET A 682 -31.54 -10.05 3.37
CA MET A 682 -30.18 -10.00 2.82
C MET A 682 -29.12 -10.33 3.88
N PHE A 683 -29.33 -9.90 5.12
CA PHE A 683 -28.41 -10.16 6.23
C PHE A 683 -28.44 -11.64 6.65
N PHE A 684 -29.63 -12.23 6.81
CA PHE A 684 -29.86 -13.62 7.22
C PHE A 684 -30.02 -14.60 6.05
N GLY A 685 -29.93 -14.12 4.81
CA GLY A 685 -30.15 -14.91 3.61
C GLY A 685 -29.07 -15.94 3.32
N SER A 686 -29.31 -16.72 2.27
CA SER A 686 -28.52 -17.87 1.84
C SER A 686 -27.01 -17.61 1.79
N ALA A 687 -26.23 -18.54 2.35
CA ALA A 687 -24.78 -18.56 2.25
C ALA A 687 -24.30 -18.74 0.80
N PHE A 688 -25.06 -19.45 -0.03
CA PHE A 688 -24.75 -19.68 -1.44
C PHE A 688 -24.72 -18.36 -2.22
N ILE A 689 -25.74 -17.50 -2.07
CA ILE A 689 -25.79 -16.21 -2.77
C ILE A 689 -24.60 -15.32 -2.38
N LYS A 690 -24.23 -15.35 -1.10
CA LYS A 690 -23.15 -14.51 -0.55
C LYS A 690 -21.77 -14.86 -1.09
N GLN A 691 -21.53 -16.05 -1.62
CA GLN A 691 -20.21 -16.45 -2.12
C GLN A 691 -19.90 -15.91 -3.53
N PHE A 692 -20.93 -15.61 -4.32
CA PHE A 692 -20.77 -15.08 -5.69
C PHE A 692 -20.75 -13.56 -5.77
N VAL A 693 -21.03 -12.88 -4.66
CA VAL A 693 -20.90 -11.43 -4.54
C VAL A 693 -19.66 -11.13 -3.73
N ALA A 694 -18.58 -10.72 -4.41
CA ALA A 694 -17.30 -10.40 -3.78
C ALA A 694 -17.41 -9.39 -2.61
N GLU A 695 -18.46 -8.57 -2.62
CA GLU A 695 -18.75 -7.57 -1.58
C GLU A 695 -19.32 -8.16 -0.27
N TRP A 696 -19.89 -9.36 -0.34
CA TRP A 696 -20.59 -10.01 0.77
C TRP A 696 -19.76 -11.13 1.39
N THR A 697 -18.56 -11.38 0.88
CA THR A 697 -17.58 -12.28 1.47
C THR A 697 -16.67 -11.54 2.45
N SER A 698 -15.92 -12.30 3.23
CA SER A 698 -14.86 -11.77 4.08
C SER A 698 -13.88 -10.93 3.26
N SER A 699 -13.34 -9.86 3.83
CA SER A 699 -12.26 -9.11 3.19
C SER A 699 -11.03 -9.97 2.89
N PHE A 700 -10.86 -11.11 3.57
CA PHE A 700 -9.77 -12.04 3.31
C PHE A 700 -10.02 -13.01 2.14
N ALA A 701 -11.28 -13.21 1.74
CA ALA A 701 -11.62 -14.15 0.66
C ALA A 701 -11.09 -13.70 -0.70
N ASN A 702 -11.00 -12.37 -0.93
CA ASN A 702 -10.45 -11.76 -2.14
C ASN A 702 -9.26 -10.86 -1.78
N TYR A 703 -8.43 -11.27 -0.81
CA TYR A 703 -7.31 -10.45 -0.37
C TYR A 703 -6.26 -10.32 -1.46
N GLN A 704 -6.10 -9.11 -1.98
CA GLN A 704 -4.96 -8.77 -2.82
C GLN A 704 -3.92 -8.01 -2.00
N PRO A 705 -2.69 -8.53 -1.91
CA PRO A 705 -1.62 -7.83 -1.23
C PRO A 705 -1.25 -6.49 -1.86
N GLY A 706 -0.91 -5.51 -1.02
CA GLY A 706 -0.65 -4.15 -1.47
C GLY A 706 -1.89 -3.38 -1.93
N GLY A 707 -3.07 -4.01 -1.97
CA GLY A 707 -4.34 -3.41 -2.35
C GLY A 707 -5.05 -2.65 -1.22
N THR A 708 -6.25 -2.17 -1.52
CA THR A 708 -7.14 -1.41 -0.62
C THR A 708 -7.46 -2.14 0.69
N THR A 709 -7.64 -3.46 0.63
CA THR A 709 -7.89 -4.31 1.80
C THR A 709 -6.71 -4.26 2.78
N ALA A 710 -5.47 -4.28 2.28
CA ALA A 710 -4.28 -4.13 3.13
C ALA A 710 -4.24 -2.74 3.79
N ALA A 711 -4.53 -1.68 3.04
CA ALA A 711 -4.60 -0.32 3.57
C ALA A 711 -5.68 -0.18 4.67
N HIS A 712 -6.83 -0.83 4.50
CA HIS A 712 -7.88 -0.90 5.52
C HIS A 712 -7.41 -1.59 6.81
N TRP A 713 -6.76 -2.75 6.71
CA TRP A 713 -6.26 -3.47 7.88
C TRP A 713 -5.13 -2.73 8.59
N ILE A 714 -4.27 -2.03 7.86
CA ILE A 714 -3.29 -1.11 8.42
C ILE A 714 -4.01 0.02 9.18
N PHE A 715 -5.00 0.66 8.57
CA PHE A 715 -5.79 1.73 9.20
C PHE A 715 -6.45 1.25 10.51
N LEU A 716 -7.12 0.09 10.48
CA LEU A 716 -7.79 -0.51 11.62
C LEU A 716 -6.80 -0.93 12.72
N GLY A 717 -5.64 -1.46 12.33
CA GLY A 717 -4.58 -1.78 13.26
C GLY A 717 -4.01 -0.55 13.97
N ILE A 718 -3.77 0.55 13.25
CA ILE A 718 -3.33 1.82 13.86
C ILE A 718 -4.42 2.34 14.82
N PHE A 719 -5.70 2.16 14.48
CA PHE A 719 -6.82 2.48 15.36
C PHE A 719 -6.78 1.69 16.67
N TRP A 720 -6.60 0.37 16.63
CA TRP A 720 -6.48 -0.44 17.84
C TRP A 720 -5.22 -0.12 18.63
N TRP A 721 -4.12 0.10 17.93
CA TRP A 721 -2.84 0.47 18.53
C TRP A 721 -2.93 1.77 19.32
N GLN A 722 -3.55 2.82 18.78
CA GLN A 722 -3.69 4.08 19.51
C GLN A 722 -4.58 3.94 20.76
N LEU A 723 -5.59 3.07 20.72
CA LEU A 723 -6.41 2.75 21.91
C LEU A 723 -5.58 2.04 22.97
N ALA A 724 -4.79 1.03 22.59
CA ALA A 724 -3.91 0.31 23.52
C ALA A 724 -2.95 1.25 24.27
N LEU A 725 -2.41 2.26 23.59
CA LEU A 725 -1.53 3.27 24.19
C LEU A 725 -2.26 4.23 25.14
N ARG A 726 -3.57 4.40 24.96
CA ARG A 726 -4.43 5.31 25.73
C ARG A 726 -5.28 4.59 26.77
N TRP A 727 -5.22 3.27 26.87
CA TRP A 727 -6.16 2.47 27.67
C TRP A 727 -6.14 2.81 29.18
N ARG A 728 -5.01 3.30 29.70
CA ARG A 728 -4.88 3.73 31.10
C ARG A 728 -5.24 5.20 31.35
N THR A 729 -5.36 6.01 30.31
CA THR A 729 -5.42 7.48 30.44
C THR A 729 -6.78 8.08 30.08
N THR A 730 -7.64 7.34 29.40
CA THR A 730 -8.97 7.82 28.97
C THR A 730 -10.02 6.71 29.03
N THR A 731 -11.29 7.07 29.23
CA THR A 731 -12.41 6.14 29.04
C THR A 731 -12.63 5.91 27.55
N LEU A 732 -12.32 4.70 27.08
CA LEU A 732 -12.37 4.34 25.65
C LEU A 732 -13.62 3.54 25.26
N ALA A 733 -14.64 3.40 26.12
CA ALA A 733 -15.76 2.46 25.91
C ALA A 733 -16.44 2.61 24.53
N ARG A 734 -16.77 3.85 24.13
CA ARG A 734 -17.34 4.15 22.81
C ARG A 734 -16.38 3.82 21.66
N GLU A 735 -15.09 4.15 21.80
CA GLU A 735 -14.07 3.88 20.78
C GLU A 735 -13.82 2.36 20.64
N LEU A 736 -13.86 1.60 21.75
CA LEU A 736 -13.74 0.14 21.76
C LEU A 736 -14.92 -0.52 21.06
N VAL A 737 -16.16 -0.10 21.35
CA VAL A 737 -17.35 -0.64 20.67
C VAL A 737 -17.37 -0.27 19.19
N LEU A 738 -17.04 0.98 18.85
CA LEU A 738 -16.92 1.42 17.46
C LEU A 738 -15.87 0.60 16.70
N GLY A 739 -14.69 0.42 17.29
CA GLY A 739 -13.62 -0.42 16.74
C GLY A 739 -14.03 -1.88 16.59
N ALA A 740 -14.71 -2.46 17.59
CA ALA A 740 -15.15 -3.85 17.58
C ALA A 740 -16.20 -4.09 16.48
N VAL A 741 -17.21 -3.22 16.37
CA VAL A 741 -18.24 -3.28 15.31
C VAL A 741 -17.59 -3.14 13.93
N ALA A 742 -16.71 -2.16 13.75
CA ALA A 742 -15.99 -1.97 12.50
C ALA A 742 -15.12 -3.18 12.14
N THR A 743 -14.41 -3.76 13.11
CA THR A 743 -13.57 -4.94 12.90
C THR A 743 -14.41 -6.16 12.51
N TYR A 744 -15.49 -6.42 13.27
CA TYR A 744 -16.40 -7.53 13.00
C TYR A 744 -17.02 -7.42 11.60
N PHE A 745 -17.51 -6.24 11.22
CA PHE A 745 -18.07 -6.04 9.88
C PHE A 745 -17.02 -6.16 8.78
N SER A 746 -15.81 -5.65 9.00
CA SER A 746 -14.70 -5.79 8.04
C SER A 746 -14.27 -7.24 7.82
N LEU A 747 -14.23 -8.04 8.90
CA LEU A 747 -13.92 -9.48 8.83
C LEU A 747 -15.00 -10.27 8.10
N THR A 748 -16.26 -9.83 8.22
CA THR A 748 -17.41 -10.59 7.75
C THR A 748 -17.82 -10.20 6.33
N TRP A 749 -17.75 -8.90 5.99
CA TRP A 749 -18.26 -8.35 4.74
C TRP A 749 -17.36 -7.22 4.21
N SER A 750 -16.77 -7.44 3.04
CA SER A 750 -15.89 -6.47 2.38
C SER A 750 -16.58 -5.15 1.99
N ARG A 751 -17.92 -5.10 1.91
CA ARG A 751 -18.67 -3.84 1.65
C ARG A 751 -18.54 -2.79 2.75
N PHE A 752 -18.35 -3.20 4.01
CA PHE A 752 -18.31 -2.26 5.15
C PHE A 752 -16.92 -1.67 5.42
N LEU A 753 -15.89 -2.02 4.62
CA LEU A 753 -14.54 -1.49 4.79
C LEU A 753 -14.54 0.05 4.72
N ALA A 754 -15.26 0.61 3.74
CA ALA A 754 -15.36 2.05 3.59
C ALA A 754 -16.09 2.74 4.75
N ASP A 755 -17.24 2.19 5.18
CA ASP A 755 -17.99 2.72 6.31
C ASP A 755 -17.15 2.70 7.60
N ALA A 756 -16.38 1.63 7.82
CA ALA A 756 -15.47 1.52 8.96
C ALA A 756 -14.38 2.59 8.95
N VAL A 757 -13.72 2.86 7.81
CA VAL A 757 -12.71 3.92 7.70
C VAL A 757 -13.33 5.29 8.03
N VAL A 758 -14.47 5.61 7.42
CA VAL A 758 -15.17 6.89 7.62
C VAL A 758 -15.58 7.09 9.08
N LEU A 759 -16.15 6.06 9.73
CA LEU A 759 -16.61 6.12 11.11
C LEU A 759 -15.45 6.24 12.12
N LEU A 760 -14.35 5.54 11.89
CA LEU A 760 -13.20 5.50 12.81
C LEU A 760 -12.27 6.70 12.64
N PHE A 761 -12.27 7.36 11.48
CA PHE A 761 -11.35 8.45 11.14
C PHE A 761 -11.25 9.56 12.19
N PRO A 762 -12.35 10.16 12.71
CA PRO A 762 -12.25 11.24 13.68
C PRO A 762 -11.57 10.82 14.99
N SER A 763 -11.86 9.60 15.45
CA SER A 763 -11.28 9.02 16.66
C SER A 763 -9.80 8.70 16.47
N LEU A 764 -9.44 8.08 15.34
CA LEU A 764 -8.07 7.78 14.98
C LEU A 764 -7.20 9.04 14.94
N ALA A 765 -7.67 10.07 14.22
CA ALA A 765 -6.97 11.35 14.09
C ALA A 765 -6.78 12.04 15.44
N PHE A 766 -7.81 12.02 16.29
CA PHE A 766 -7.70 12.56 17.64
C PHE A 766 -6.68 11.79 18.49
N GLY A 767 -6.77 10.46 18.51
CA GLY A 767 -5.90 9.59 19.28
C GLY A 767 -4.42 9.73 18.90
N LEU A 768 -4.13 9.73 17.60
CA LEU A 768 -2.77 9.93 17.09
C LEU A 768 -2.26 11.34 17.39
N ALA A 769 -3.10 12.37 17.31
CA ALA A 769 -2.68 13.72 17.70
C ALA A 769 -2.37 13.83 19.21
N VAL A 770 -3.10 13.12 20.08
CA VAL A 770 -2.80 13.03 21.51
C VAL A 770 -1.46 12.32 21.74
N ILE A 771 -1.21 11.20 21.06
CA ILE A 771 0.06 10.45 21.15
C ILE A 771 1.21 11.30 20.63
N ALA A 772 1.07 11.92 19.46
CA ALA A 772 2.06 12.79 18.85
C ALA A 772 2.44 13.95 19.78
N ARG A 773 1.47 14.57 20.45
CA ARG A 773 1.71 15.63 21.45
C ARG A 773 2.54 15.16 22.64
N ALA A 774 2.35 13.90 23.06
CA ALA A 774 3.00 13.31 24.22
C ALA A 774 4.37 12.67 23.91
N ALA A 775 4.61 12.30 22.65
CA ALA A 775 5.80 11.57 22.21
C ALA A 775 6.79 12.41 21.39
N LEU A 776 6.34 13.41 20.64
CA LEU A 776 7.19 14.16 19.70
C LEU A 776 7.66 15.51 20.30
N PRO A 777 8.98 15.81 20.29
CA PRO A 777 9.52 17.11 20.65
C PRO A 777 9.03 18.24 19.71
N ARG A 778 9.05 19.49 20.18
CA ARG A 778 8.81 20.67 19.32
C ARG A 778 9.83 20.68 18.17
N GLY A 779 9.37 20.80 16.93
CA GLY A 779 10.23 21.04 15.75
C GLY A 779 10.83 19.79 15.08
N LEU A 780 10.47 18.57 15.50
CA LEU A 780 10.99 17.33 14.89
C LEU A 780 10.41 17.06 13.50
N ILE A 781 9.23 17.59 13.18
CA ILE A 781 8.55 17.36 11.90
C ILE A 781 8.34 18.71 11.23
N ARG A 782 9.07 18.93 10.15
CA ARG A 782 9.05 20.13 9.29
C ARG A 782 8.17 19.88 8.05
N PRO A 783 7.66 20.93 7.40
CA PRO A 783 6.82 20.84 6.19
C PRO A 783 7.46 20.10 5.00
N GLN A 784 8.78 19.85 5.04
CA GLN A 784 9.48 18.99 4.07
C GLN A 784 8.99 17.53 4.04
N TRP A 785 8.43 17.01 5.14
CA TRP A 785 7.79 15.68 5.14
C TRP A 785 6.41 15.71 4.47
N GLU A 786 5.65 16.79 4.65
CA GLU A 786 4.34 17.01 4.02
C GLU A 786 4.46 17.25 2.51
N ALA A 787 5.52 17.96 2.11
CA ALA A 787 5.86 18.23 0.72
C ALA A 787 6.10 16.96 -0.09
N THR A 788 6.88 16.06 0.48
CA THR A 788 7.21 14.80 -0.17
C THR A 788 6.07 13.83 -0.07
N PHE A 789 5.33 13.85 1.03
CA PHE A 789 4.07 13.14 1.10
C PHE A 789 3.09 13.61 0.01
N GLY A 790 2.99 14.91 -0.28
CA GLY A 790 2.17 15.47 -1.36
C GLY A 790 2.62 15.09 -2.77
N VAL A 791 3.93 14.97 -3.00
CA VAL A 791 4.48 14.46 -4.27
C VAL A 791 4.24 12.96 -4.41
N MET A 792 4.43 12.19 -3.33
CA MET A 792 4.18 10.75 -3.28
C MET A 792 2.70 10.41 -3.47
N LEU A 793 1.84 11.25 -2.93
CA LEU A 793 0.39 11.23 -3.08
C LEU A 793 -0.01 11.42 -4.56
N ALA A 794 0.56 12.43 -5.22
CA ALA A 794 0.33 12.68 -6.64
C ALA A 794 0.88 11.54 -7.54
N THR A 795 2.08 11.03 -7.23
CA THR A 795 2.68 9.90 -7.97
C THR A 795 1.91 8.60 -7.76
N PHE A 796 1.47 8.27 -6.53
CA PHE A 796 0.64 7.09 -6.31
C PHE A 796 -0.70 7.18 -7.07
N ALA A 797 -1.36 8.35 -7.07
CA ALA A 797 -2.62 8.55 -7.78
C ALA A 797 -2.50 8.37 -9.28
N ILE A 798 -1.42 8.86 -9.89
CA ILE A 798 -1.21 8.81 -11.34
C ILE A 798 -0.90 7.37 -11.77
N VAL A 799 -0.24 6.60 -10.90
CA VAL A 799 0.36 5.33 -11.32
C VAL A 799 -0.46 4.12 -10.90
N ALA A 800 -1.20 4.15 -9.79
CA ALA A 800 -2.09 3.06 -9.33
C ALA A 800 -3.24 2.72 -10.28
N ARG A 801 -3.21 3.19 -11.52
CA ARG A 801 -4.36 3.30 -12.43
C ARG A 801 -4.21 2.58 -13.75
N GLY A 802 -3.00 2.28 -14.21
CA GLY A 802 -2.83 1.83 -15.60
C GLY A 802 -3.55 2.75 -16.61
N PRO A 803 -4.00 2.24 -17.77
CA PRO A 803 -4.56 3.03 -18.87
C PRO A 803 -6.01 3.55 -18.70
N GLU A 804 -6.66 3.43 -17.54
CA GLU A 804 -8.10 3.74 -17.33
C GLU A 804 -8.41 5.21 -16.94
N ILE A 805 -7.47 6.14 -17.17
CA ILE A 805 -7.68 7.57 -16.90
C ILE A 805 -8.56 8.16 -17.99
N GLY A 806 -9.72 8.68 -17.62
CA GLY A 806 -10.60 9.33 -18.57
C GLY A 806 -11.82 9.99 -17.94
N VAL A 807 -12.49 10.82 -18.74
CA VAL A 807 -13.80 11.43 -18.42
C VAL A 807 -14.92 10.86 -19.30
N ARG A 808 -14.77 9.60 -19.71
CA ARG A 808 -15.64 8.88 -20.64
C ARG A 808 -16.14 7.56 -20.04
N TYR A 809 -17.09 6.92 -20.70
CA TYR A 809 -17.40 5.51 -20.42
C TYR A 809 -16.26 4.63 -20.88
N SER A 810 -16.02 3.53 -20.16
CA SER A 810 -14.92 2.64 -20.48
C SER A 810 -15.17 1.88 -21.80
N PRO A 811 -14.17 1.75 -22.68
CA PRO A 811 -14.26 0.89 -23.86
C PRO A 811 -14.34 -0.60 -23.48
N ALA A 812 -14.10 -0.95 -22.21
CA ALA A 812 -14.29 -2.29 -21.68
C ALA A 812 -15.76 -2.73 -21.64
N LEU A 813 -16.73 -1.81 -21.70
CA LEU A 813 -18.16 -2.10 -21.70
C LEU A 813 -18.62 -2.68 -23.05
N PRO A 814 -19.69 -3.50 -23.09
CA PRO A 814 -20.09 -4.23 -24.29
C PRO A 814 -20.86 -3.36 -25.31
N PHE A 815 -20.28 -2.21 -25.70
CA PHE A 815 -20.89 -1.29 -26.66
C PHE A 815 -21.00 -1.92 -28.07
N GLU A 816 -19.98 -2.65 -28.50
CA GLU A 816 -19.93 -3.27 -29.84
C GLU A 816 -20.96 -4.40 -29.96
N GLU A 817 -21.02 -5.28 -28.97
CA GLU A 817 -21.90 -6.45 -28.97
C GLU A 817 -23.37 -6.03 -28.83
N VAL A 818 -23.65 -5.00 -28.01
CA VAL A 818 -24.99 -4.41 -27.93
C VAL A 818 -25.41 -3.75 -29.25
N ALA A 819 -24.49 -3.12 -29.97
CA ALA A 819 -24.79 -2.55 -31.29
C ALA A 819 -25.15 -3.65 -32.31
N VAL A 820 -24.43 -4.79 -32.29
CA VAL A 820 -24.76 -5.96 -33.13
C VAL A 820 -26.16 -6.50 -32.78
N LEU A 821 -26.46 -6.70 -31.49
CA LEU A 821 -27.78 -7.18 -31.04
C LEU A 821 -28.93 -6.26 -31.47
N ARG A 822 -28.71 -4.94 -31.42
CA ARG A 822 -29.71 -3.95 -31.83
C ARG A 822 -30.01 -4.01 -33.33
N ASN A 823 -28.98 -4.25 -34.15
CA ASN A 823 -29.11 -4.28 -35.61
C ASN A 823 -29.80 -5.55 -36.14
N GLU A 824 -29.71 -6.67 -35.42
CA GLU A 824 -30.32 -7.95 -35.80
C GLU A 824 -31.84 -8.00 -35.62
N GLY A 825 -32.43 -7.02 -34.93
CA GLY A 825 -33.89 -6.90 -34.75
C GLY A 825 -34.53 -8.02 -33.93
N LEU A 826 -33.76 -8.65 -33.05
CA LEU A 826 -34.20 -9.79 -32.24
C LEU A 826 -35.11 -9.35 -31.08
N GLN A 827 -35.94 -10.29 -30.60
CA GLN A 827 -36.74 -10.12 -29.39
C GLN A 827 -36.65 -11.39 -28.54
N GLY A 828 -36.52 -11.24 -27.22
CA GLY A 828 -36.42 -12.38 -26.31
C GLY A 828 -35.30 -12.27 -25.28
N CYS A 829 -34.78 -13.43 -24.88
CA CYS A 829 -33.83 -13.56 -23.79
C CYS A 829 -32.39 -13.58 -24.28
N VAL A 830 -31.49 -12.90 -23.58
CA VAL A 830 -30.05 -12.91 -23.85
C VAL A 830 -29.34 -13.56 -22.68
N PHE A 831 -28.70 -14.71 -22.92
CA PHE A 831 -27.79 -15.28 -21.94
C PHE A 831 -26.56 -14.37 -21.85
N VAL A 832 -26.23 -13.91 -20.66
CA VAL A 832 -25.16 -12.94 -20.46
C VAL A 832 -24.46 -13.21 -19.13
N ASP A 833 -23.18 -12.91 -19.06
CA ASP A 833 -22.45 -12.88 -17.79
C ASP A 833 -23.10 -11.89 -16.81
N LEU A 834 -23.10 -12.27 -15.53
CA LEU A 834 -23.62 -11.45 -14.43
C LEU A 834 -23.08 -10.02 -14.48
N GLU A 835 -21.79 -9.86 -14.81
CA GLU A 835 -21.13 -8.56 -14.88
C GLU A 835 -21.61 -7.69 -16.05
N ASP A 836 -22.07 -8.24 -17.17
CA ASP A 836 -22.51 -7.45 -18.33
C ASP A 836 -24.03 -7.25 -18.39
N GLY A 837 -24.78 -7.99 -17.56
CA GLY A 837 -26.25 -7.97 -17.55
C GLY A 837 -26.86 -6.60 -17.28
N GLY A 838 -26.26 -5.80 -16.40
CA GLY A 838 -26.73 -4.45 -16.07
C GLY A 838 -26.68 -3.48 -17.27
N PHE A 839 -25.61 -3.58 -18.06
CA PHE A 839 -25.45 -2.81 -19.30
C PHE A 839 -26.43 -3.28 -20.40
N VAL A 840 -26.55 -4.59 -20.61
CA VAL A 840 -27.49 -5.18 -21.58
C VAL A 840 -28.93 -4.78 -21.25
N LEU A 841 -29.30 -4.85 -19.97
CA LEU A 841 -30.59 -4.37 -19.46
C LEU A 841 -30.84 -2.93 -19.87
N ALA A 842 -29.91 -2.03 -19.56
CA ALA A 842 -30.12 -0.60 -19.77
C ALA A 842 -30.29 -0.24 -21.25
N GLN A 843 -29.57 -0.94 -22.13
CA GLN A 843 -29.49 -0.62 -23.55
C GLN A 843 -30.55 -1.31 -24.41
N LEU A 844 -31.07 -2.46 -23.98
CA LEU A 844 -31.90 -3.32 -24.83
C LEU A 844 -33.25 -3.73 -24.22
N ALA A 845 -33.45 -3.61 -22.90
CA ALA A 845 -34.75 -3.88 -22.30
C ALA A 845 -35.79 -2.81 -22.70
N PRO A 846 -37.06 -3.17 -22.93
CA PRO A 846 -37.68 -4.48 -22.74
C PRO A 846 -37.64 -5.42 -23.96
N VAL A 847 -36.99 -5.02 -25.06
CA VAL A 847 -37.00 -5.76 -26.34
C VAL A 847 -36.17 -7.04 -26.22
N LEU A 848 -34.95 -6.90 -25.74
CA LEU A 848 -34.09 -8.01 -25.32
C LEU A 848 -33.85 -7.89 -23.82
N ARG A 849 -34.05 -8.98 -23.10
CA ARG A 849 -33.90 -9.03 -21.65
C ARG A 849 -32.76 -9.96 -21.27
N PRO A 850 -31.83 -9.53 -20.40
CA PRO A 850 -30.81 -10.44 -19.92
C PRO A 850 -31.41 -11.52 -19.02
N VAL A 851 -30.81 -12.70 -19.04
CA VAL A 851 -31.16 -13.80 -18.12
C VAL A 851 -30.83 -13.48 -16.68
N ILE A 852 -29.80 -12.67 -16.46
CA ILE A 852 -29.35 -12.25 -15.14
C ILE A 852 -28.67 -10.87 -15.22
N ASP A 853 -28.61 -10.15 -14.11
CA ASP A 853 -27.83 -8.92 -13.93
C ASP A 853 -27.44 -8.75 -12.45
N GLY A 854 -26.73 -7.66 -12.13
CA GLY A 854 -26.23 -7.36 -10.78
C GLY A 854 -27.29 -7.24 -9.68
N ARG A 855 -28.58 -7.22 -9.98
CA ARG A 855 -29.70 -7.21 -9.02
C ARG A 855 -29.99 -8.61 -8.47
N ILE A 856 -28.97 -9.21 -7.87
CA ILE A 856 -28.94 -10.61 -7.40
C ILE A 856 -30.09 -10.92 -6.42
N ASP A 857 -30.56 -9.92 -5.69
CA ASP A 857 -31.69 -10.00 -4.77
C ASP A 857 -33.04 -10.32 -5.46
N VAL A 858 -33.15 -10.10 -6.77
CA VAL A 858 -34.38 -10.35 -7.56
C VAL A 858 -34.50 -11.82 -7.98
N TYR A 859 -33.38 -12.52 -8.16
CA TYR A 859 -33.35 -13.86 -8.75
C TYR A 859 -33.59 -14.97 -7.72
N GLY A 860 -33.09 -14.80 -6.49
CA GLY A 860 -33.13 -15.83 -5.46
C GLY A 860 -32.14 -16.97 -5.70
N GLU A 861 -31.99 -17.86 -4.71
CA GLU A 861 -30.94 -18.90 -4.72
C GLU A 861 -31.11 -19.91 -5.85
N GLU A 862 -32.34 -20.36 -6.11
CA GLU A 862 -32.64 -21.40 -7.09
C GLU A 862 -32.21 -20.99 -8.51
N ARG A 863 -32.61 -19.80 -8.96
CA ARG A 863 -32.26 -19.28 -10.29
C ARG A 863 -30.76 -19.01 -10.43
N LEU A 864 -30.11 -18.53 -9.36
CA LEU A 864 -28.66 -18.31 -9.36
C LEU A 864 -27.90 -19.63 -9.49
N ARG A 865 -28.34 -20.67 -8.79
CA ARG A 865 -27.73 -22.00 -8.89
C ARG A 865 -27.85 -22.55 -10.30
N GLU A 866 -29.05 -22.46 -10.90
CA GLU A 866 -29.28 -22.90 -12.27
C GLU A 866 -28.38 -22.14 -13.28
N TYR A 867 -28.22 -20.83 -13.09
CA TYR A 867 -27.33 -20.00 -13.91
C TYR A 867 -25.85 -20.43 -13.82
N PHE A 868 -25.33 -20.65 -12.60
CA PHE A 868 -23.93 -21.06 -12.42
C PHE A 868 -23.70 -22.50 -12.90
N GLU A 869 -24.67 -23.39 -12.74
CA GLU A 869 -24.62 -24.74 -13.30
C GLU A 869 -24.55 -24.70 -14.84
N ALA A 870 -25.28 -23.79 -15.48
CA ALA A 870 -25.20 -23.57 -16.92
C ALA A 870 -23.83 -23.06 -17.41
N HIS A 871 -23.01 -22.44 -16.54
CA HIS A 871 -21.63 -22.07 -16.91
C HIS A 871 -20.67 -23.27 -16.83
N ALA A 872 -20.94 -24.19 -15.90
CA ALA A 872 -20.04 -25.29 -15.57
C ALA A 872 -20.30 -26.57 -16.39
N ASP A 873 -21.53 -26.79 -16.84
CA ASP A 873 -21.94 -28.03 -17.52
C ASP A 873 -22.65 -27.76 -18.85
N ARG A 874 -22.23 -28.49 -19.89
CA ARG A 874 -22.76 -28.35 -21.24
C ARG A 874 -24.26 -28.67 -21.34
N ARG A 875 -24.71 -29.76 -20.70
CA ARG A 875 -26.12 -30.18 -20.80
C ARG A 875 -27.01 -29.23 -20.01
N ALA A 876 -26.52 -28.74 -18.87
CA ALA A 876 -27.19 -27.70 -18.11
C ALA A 876 -27.32 -26.41 -18.93
N LEU A 877 -26.28 -26.00 -19.66
CA LEU A 877 -26.32 -24.84 -20.56
C LEU A 877 -27.39 -25.00 -21.64
N GLU A 878 -27.36 -26.09 -22.40
CA GLU A 878 -28.32 -26.36 -23.48
C GLU A 878 -29.77 -26.33 -22.94
N ALA A 879 -30.02 -27.02 -21.82
CA ALA A 879 -31.32 -27.03 -21.17
C ALA A 879 -31.77 -25.63 -20.69
N TYR A 880 -30.84 -24.82 -20.18
CA TYR A 880 -31.11 -23.46 -19.71
C TYR A 880 -31.48 -22.53 -20.87
N LEU A 881 -30.70 -22.56 -21.95
CA LEU A 881 -30.91 -21.74 -23.14
C LEU A 881 -32.26 -22.04 -23.80
N ASP A 882 -32.66 -23.31 -23.85
CA ASP A 882 -33.95 -23.73 -24.39
C ASP A 882 -35.12 -23.38 -23.47
N ARG A 883 -34.99 -23.65 -22.17
CA ARG A 883 -36.02 -23.31 -21.16
C ARG A 883 -36.38 -21.84 -21.21
N HIS A 884 -35.37 -20.97 -21.28
CA HIS A 884 -35.56 -19.53 -21.31
C HIS A 884 -35.73 -18.97 -22.73
N ARG A 885 -35.70 -19.81 -23.77
CA ARG A 885 -35.81 -19.40 -25.18
C ARG A 885 -34.84 -18.28 -25.52
N CYS A 886 -33.58 -18.46 -25.13
CA CYS A 886 -32.52 -17.50 -25.42
C CYS A 886 -32.34 -17.39 -26.94
N VAL A 887 -32.25 -16.15 -27.42
CA VAL A 887 -32.04 -15.81 -28.84
C VAL A 887 -30.60 -15.38 -29.10
N ALA A 888 -29.86 -15.02 -28.06
CA ALA A 888 -28.46 -14.67 -28.08
C ALA A 888 -27.73 -15.10 -26.81
N VAL A 889 -26.41 -15.29 -26.91
CA VAL A 889 -25.50 -15.57 -25.80
C VAL A 889 -24.29 -14.65 -25.91
N LEU A 890 -24.07 -13.82 -24.89
CA LEU A 890 -22.91 -12.92 -24.76
C LEU A 890 -22.02 -13.43 -23.63
N LEU A 891 -20.81 -13.89 -23.96
CA LEU A 891 -19.86 -14.45 -22.99
C LEU A 891 -18.57 -13.64 -22.96
N ARG A 892 -18.05 -13.40 -21.76
CA ARG A 892 -16.72 -12.86 -21.49
C ARG A 892 -15.66 -13.94 -21.70
N ARG A 893 -14.48 -13.53 -22.16
CA ARG A 893 -13.29 -14.37 -22.37
C ARG A 893 -12.61 -14.71 -21.03
N GLU A 894 -13.32 -15.39 -20.14
CA GLU A 894 -12.87 -15.76 -18.80
C GLU A 894 -12.80 -17.29 -18.61
N PRO A 895 -11.96 -17.79 -17.68
CA PRO A 895 -11.85 -19.23 -17.42
C PRO A 895 -13.18 -19.91 -17.10
N LEU A 896 -14.08 -19.21 -16.41
CA LEU A 896 -15.42 -19.70 -16.06
C LEU A 896 -16.26 -20.04 -17.29
N ASN A 897 -16.07 -19.32 -18.40
CA ASN A 897 -16.87 -19.45 -19.62
C ASN A 897 -16.33 -20.45 -20.62
N ARG A 898 -15.20 -21.12 -20.33
CA ARG A 898 -14.55 -22.01 -21.31
C ARG A 898 -15.48 -23.14 -21.77
N VAL A 899 -16.18 -23.79 -20.84
CA VAL A 899 -17.11 -24.88 -21.15
C VAL A 899 -18.28 -24.38 -22.01
N ALA A 900 -18.88 -23.25 -21.64
CA ALA A 900 -19.98 -22.66 -22.37
C ALA A 900 -19.57 -22.20 -23.78
N PHE A 901 -18.41 -21.57 -23.91
CA PHE A 901 -17.84 -21.12 -25.18
C PHE A 901 -17.60 -22.30 -26.14
N ASP A 902 -16.92 -23.35 -25.67
CA ASP A 902 -16.64 -24.54 -26.48
C ASP A 902 -17.93 -25.27 -26.89
N ALA A 903 -18.92 -25.31 -25.99
CA ALA A 903 -20.22 -25.93 -26.26
C ALA A 903 -21.00 -25.21 -27.38
N LEU A 904 -21.01 -23.88 -27.36
CA LEU A 904 -21.67 -23.04 -28.35
C LEU A 904 -20.95 -23.09 -29.70
N LEU A 905 -19.61 -23.09 -29.69
CA LEU A 905 -18.81 -23.16 -30.92
C LEU A 905 -18.99 -24.50 -31.66
N SER A 906 -19.24 -25.58 -30.92
CA SER A 906 -19.49 -26.91 -31.51
C SER A 906 -20.96 -27.18 -31.83
N SER A 907 -21.87 -26.26 -31.53
CA SER A 907 -23.32 -26.43 -31.77
C SER A 907 -23.70 -25.99 -33.18
N THR A 908 -24.68 -26.67 -33.78
CA THR A 908 -25.28 -26.23 -35.06
C THR A 908 -26.42 -25.23 -34.89
N ASP A 909 -26.94 -25.10 -33.66
CA ASP A 909 -28.04 -24.19 -33.32
C ASP A 909 -27.58 -22.75 -33.05
N TRP A 910 -26.27 -22.50 -33.00
CA TRP A 910 -25.68 -21.22 -32.65
C TRP A 910 -24.62 -20.81 -33.67
N ARG A 911 -24.65 -19.54 -34.10
CA ARG A 911 -23.61 -18.93 -34.95
C ARG A 911 -22.83 -17.88 -34.16
N LEU A 912 -21.52 -17.88 -34.30
CA LEU A 912 -20.68 -16.80 -33.78
C LEU A 912 -20.90 -15.54 -34.62
N ALA A 913 -21.46 -14.50 -34.02
CA ALA A 913 -21.85 -13.26 -34.70
C ALA A 913 -20.84 -12.12 -34.47
N HIS A 914 -20.14 -12.12 -33.33
CA HIS A 914 -19.03 -11.23 -33.06
C HIS A 914 -18.00 -11.96 -32.19
N ASP A 915 -16.73 -11.78 -32.52
CA ASP A 915 -15.61 -12.34 -31.77
C ASP A 915 -14.59 -11.24 -31.45
N GLY A 916 -14.69 -10.71 -30.23
CA GLY A 916 -13.84 -9.63 -29.73
C GLY A 916 -12.80 -10.13 -28.73
N GLU A 917 -11.86 -9.25 -28.39
CA GLU A 917 -10.77 -9.55 -27.45
C GLU A 917 -11.28 -9.91 -26.05
N ARG A 918 -12.37 -9.25 -25.60
CA ARG A 918 -12.93 -9.43 -24.25
C ARG A 918 -14.17 -10.31 -24.22
N ARG A 919 -14.92 -10.43 -25.32
CA ARG A 919 -16.21 -11.11 -25.36
C ARG A 919 -16.47 -11.78 -26.70
N ALA A 920 -17.34 -12.77 -26.68
CA ALA A 920 -17.90 -13.41 -27.85
C ALA A 920 -19.42 -13.37 -27.80
N LEU A 921 -20.04 -13.06 -28.94
CA LEU A 921 -21.49 -13.01 -29.11
C LEU A 921 -21.93 -14.11 -30.06
N PHE A 922 -22.82 -14.98 -29.58
CA PHE A 922 -23.48 -16.01 -30.36
C PHE A 922 -24.96 -15.65 -30.55
N LEU A 923 -25.47 -15.93 -31.75
CA LEU A 923 -26.88 -15.77 -32.10
C LEU A 923 -27.46 -17.13 -32.46
N ARG A 924 -28.73 -17.36 -32.10
CA ARG A 924 -29.41 -18.60 -32.47
C ARG A 924 -29.55 -18.67 -33.99
N ALA A 925 -29.18 -19.81 -34.59
CA ALA A 925 -29.36 -20.05 -36.02
C ALA A 925 -30.86 -20.01 -36.36
N ARG A 926 -31.20 -19.40 -37.50
CA ARG A 926 -32.58 -19.23 -37.97
C ARG A 926 -33.14 -20.50 -38.59
#